data_AF-A0A076H6U3-F1
#
_entry.id   AF-A0A076H6U3-F1
#
_cell.length_a   1.000
_cell.length_b   1.000
_cell.length_c   1.000
_cell.angle_alpha   90.00
_cell.angle_beta   90.00
_cell.angle_gamma   90.00
#
_symmetry.space_group_name_H-M   'P 1'
#
loop_
_entity.id
_entity.type
_entity.pdbx_description
1 polymer ?
#
loop_
_entity_poly.entity_id
_entity_poly.type
_entity_poly.pdbx_seq_one_letter_code
_entity_poly.pdbx_strand_id
1 'polypeptide(L)'
;MNTPTIYELCRPRADVLEGRIRDEDFAADLSQVLKGTAPELYKSPALFFANTHPTKGLRDLFLAVVDRLTSSGSQLGSILRLDTSYGGGKTHALIGLNHILTAADQIPNLAEFIDPARLPSQKVTVAAFDGENADPMNGRRMEGNVLAFTPWGELAVQLAGPAGYERIRNSDRLGAAPPGAETLRELIGDRPVLILIDELSIYLRKIKGPAAGQAAEQLTPFLTDLIKAVNSSPQAVLVFTLALGKGGQTVDAYGEENQRIDRIFSELQSVTGRQITALTPTSEDETVQVLTRRLFESIDRSRVEEVVQAYQDLWSRTAEALPPVGQSDDRAANLRKGYPLHPELIDTLMQKTSTLENFQRVRGMLRLLAQTVGQLWRDQPRGVTAVHLHHIDPGNERIRLELSTKLGLQAFIPAIRADVSTTQDEGGNALAQRLDSQEFTGMEPYGSMAARTVLFHSLAFNEPLKGLSRLELNYSLYAPAVDPAFVDKAVRLLQEESEYLDDSGTSKLRFLTDANLNQMVRKREGQFDLESVREELNRRIGTIFAKQRLEPVLFPSSPAEIPDDTDGPYLAVIHWEGHTVKQASIQLPELVQRLFKEKGDNANVRLNRNNLVFVCADALQVDDMLRKARTYLALQQMQHGDLFASLQSHQQDQVKERYGQAQQGFALAVQQCYRHVFYPERGQWPEVPLTHAAITVTNASSEPGVGQKQVERVLREARELVLADDAPPAPNYMADKTPLKRMGVMSTRDLRNEYYRDPALPILLGDEVLKKCLRMGLEQGLFVYKEGDRLEGQGLPPGSISINEDGKIYMMDKALELSVWPPPVAPGPGPGPGPGPGPGPGPGPGPGPGPEPGPGPGPGPGAGPGQAPGVIERTDNVKTALTQLAQQVSSSGQGIKSLTWRMNSGDGFLPMALLKAEPDATVRVEMMEGGWSSGDGNAEWSFEFNGTPEEATHLRGFIEGQWRRGGEKSLDITYQLQYETPLRWDDDGEAWITRLTRAGLSAQTATIRLELTNP
;
A
#
# COMPACT_ATOMS: atom_id res chain seq x y z
N MET A 1 -29.01 -13.89 -38.58
CA MET A 1 -29.48 -15.12 -37.91
C MET A 1 -29.16 -14.96 -36.45
N ASN A 2 -30.07 -15.32 -35.54
CA ASN A 2 -29.80 -15.22 -34.10
C ASN A 2 -28.84 -16.36 -33.73
N THR A 3 -27.67 -16.03 -33.18
CA THR A 3 -26.69 -17.03 -32.77
C THR A 3 -27.27 -17.90 -31.65
N PRO A 4 -27.15 -19.24 -31.72
CA PRO A 4 -27.70 -20.13 -30.69
C PRO A 4 -27.13 -19.83 -29.30
N THR A 5 -27.98 -19.92 -28.28
CA THR A 5 -27.55 -19.72 -26.88
C THR A 5 -27.12 -21.04 -26.23
N ILE A 6 -26.41 -20.96 -25.11
CA ILE A 6 -26.06 -22.15 -24.31
C ILE A 6 -27.30 -22.90 -23.81
N TYR A 7 -28.43 -22.20 -23.65
CA TYR A 7 -29.70 -22.80 -23.20
C TYR A 7 -30.37 -23.66 -24.27
N GLU A 8 -30.10 -23.37 -25.54
CA GLU A 8 -30.59 -24.16 -26.68
C GLU A 8 -29.69 -25.37 -26.95
N LEU A 9 -28.37 -25.20 -26.81
CA LEU A 9 -27.39 -26.21 -27.23
C LEU A 9 -26.90 -27.12 -26.10
N CYS A 10 -27.05 -26.74 -24.83
CA CYS A 10 -26.46 -27.46 -23.70
C CYS A 10 -27.51 -27.89 -22.68
N ARG A 11 -27.28 -29.05 -22.08
CA ARG A 11 -28.03 -29.55 -20.92
C ARG A 11 -27.03 -29.82 -19.79
N PRO A 12 -27.00 -29.00 -18.73
CA PRO A 12 -26.19 -29.27 -17.55
C PRO A 12 -26.67 -30.53 -16.84
N ARG A 13 -25.79 -31.13 -16.05
CA ARG A 13 -26.15 -32.27 -15.22
C ARG A 13 -27.12 -31.85 -14.10
N ALA A 14 -27.96 -32.79 -13.66
CA ALA A 14 -28.97 -32.51 -12.63
C ALA A 14 -28.37 -32.04 -11.30
N ASP A 15 -27.24 -32.62 -10.86
CA ASP A 15 -26.54 -32.23 -9.64
C ASP A 15 -25.96 -30.81 -9.71
N VAL A 16 -25.50 -30.38 -10.88
CA VAL A 16 -25.06 -28.99 -11.15
C VAL A 16 -26.24 -28.01 -11.00
N LEU A 17 -27.40 -28.33 -11.57
CA LEU A 17 -28.60 -27.48 -11.51
C LEU A 17 -29.19 -27.38 -10.10
N GLU A 18 -29.21 -28.50 -9.38
CA GLU A 18 -29.70 -28.56 -8.00
C GLU A 18 -28.75 -27.88 -7.01
N GLY A 19 -27.51 -27.57 -7.42
CA GLY A 19 -26.48 -26.99 -6.57
C GLY A 19 -26.17 -27.87 -5.36
N ARG A 20 -26.33 -29.20 -5.51
CA ARG A 20 -26.12 -30.22 -4.46
C ARG A 20 -24.72 -30.83 -4.47
N ILE A 21 -23.86 -30.39 -5.37
CA ILE A 21 -22.49 -30.88 -5.48
C ILE A 21 -21.73 -30.53 -4.19
N ARG A 22 -21.41 -31.56 -3.40
CA ARG A 22 -20.64 -31.44 -2.17
C ARG A 22 -19.15 -31.51 -2.47
N ASP A 23 -18.35 -31.00 -1.53
CA ASP A 23 -16.90 -31.14 -1.61
C ASP A 23 -16.50 -32.62 -1.80
N GLU A 24 -17.13 -33.53 -1.06
CA GLU A 24 -16.92 -34.98 -1.12
C GLU A 24 -17.18 -35.59 -2.51
N ASP A 25 -18.09 -35.02 -3.31
CA ASP A 25 -18.45 -35.55 -4.63
C ASP A 25 -17.32 -35.36 -5.66
N PHE A 26 -16.26 -34.61 -5.32
CA PHE A 26 -15.05 -34.45 -6.13
C PHE A 26 -13.81 -35.14 -5.54
N ALA A 27 -13.90 -35.72 -4.35
CA ALA A 27 -12.81 -36.43 -3.72
C ALA A 27 -12.92 -37.92 -4.09
N ALA A 28 -12.09 -38.34 -5.04
CA ALA A 28 -11.98 -39.76 -5.39
C ALA A 28 -11.20 -40.50 -4.29
N ASP A 29 -11.75 -41.59 -3.77
CA ASP A 29 -11.11 -42.47 -2.79
C ASP A 29 -11.14 -43.91 -3.32
N LEU A 30 -9.96 -44.45 -3.66
CA LEU A 30 -9.83 -45.80 -4.21
C LEU A 30 -10.31 -46.88 -3.24
N SER A 31 -9.98 -46.74 -1.95
CA SER A 31 -10.34 -47.70 -0.89
C SER A 31 -11.85 -47.78 -0.70
N GLN A 32 -12.57 -46.66 -0.76
CA GLN A 32 -14.04 -46.65 -0.70
C GLN A 32 -14.68 -47.31 -1.92
N VAL A 33 -14.11 -47.12 -3.12
CA VAL A 33 -14.62 -47.77 -4.34
C VAL A 33 -14.46 -49.28 -4.25
N LEU A 34 -13.27 -49.75 -3.84
CA LEU A 34 -13.00 -51.19 -3.70
C LEU A 34 -13.87 -51.86 -2.64
N LYS A 35 -14.25 -51.14 -1.58
CA LYS A 35 -15.18 -51.63 -0.53
C LYS A 35 -16.66 -51.48 -0.92
N GLY A 36 -16.97 -50.78 -2.00
CA GLY A 36 -18.34 -50.48 -2.42
C GLY A 36 -19.07 -49.46 -1.53
N THR A 37 -18.34 -48.63 -0.77
CA THR A 37 -18.86 -47.58 0.12
C THR A 37 -18.72 -46.18 -0.44
N ALA A 38 -18.07 -46.01 -1.60
CA ALA A 38 -17.92 -44.71 -2.27
C ALA A 38 -19.27 -44.13 -2.73
N PRO A 39 -19.35 -42.80 -2.96
CA PRO A 39 -20.49 -42.18 -3.61
C PRO A 39 -20.85 -42.84 -4.95
N GLU A 40 -22.12 -42.85 -5.30
CA GLU A 40 -22.65 -43.56 -6.48
C GLU A 40 -21.94 -43.16 -7.79
N LEU A 41 -21.52 -41.89 -7.89
CA LEU A 41 -20.75 -41.34 -9.00
C LEU A 41 -19.42 -42.07 -9.26
N TYR A 42 -18.76 -42.57 -8.21
CA TYR A 42 -17.50 -43.30 -8.30
C TYR A 42 -17.68 -44.81 -8.23
N LYS A 43 -18.73 -45.26 -7.53
CA LYS A 43 -19.03 -46.69 -7.35
C LYS A 43 -19.61 -47.34 -8.61
N SER A 44 -20.51 -46.66 -9.33
CA SER A 44 -21.16 -47.19 -10.53
C SER A 44 -20.24 -47.04 -11.76
N PRO A 45 -19.82 -48.12 -12.43
CA PRO A 45 -18.98 -48.04 -13.63
C PRO A 45 -19.62 -47.19 -14.73
N ALA A 46 -20.93 -47.38 -14.97
CA ALA A 46 -21.67 -46.62 -15.98
C ALA A 46 -21.64 -45.11 -15.70
N LEU A 47 -21.93 -44.68 -14.46
CA LEU A 47 -21.93 -43.26 -14.10
C LEU A 47 -20.51 -42.69 -14.09
N PHE A 48 -19.53 -43.45 -13.62
CA PHE A 48 -18.13 -43.02 -13.59
C PHE A 48 -17.62 -42.70 -15.01
N PHE A 49 -17.82 -43.60 -15.97
CA PHE A 49 -17.35 -43.42 -17.35
C PHE A 49 -18.21 -42.47 -18.19
N ALA A 50 -19.50 -42.30 -17.86
CA ALA A 50 -20.31 -41.23 -18.43
C ALA A 50 -19.73 -39.85 -18.08
N ASN A 51 -19.20 -39.69 -16.87
CA ASN A 51 -18.67 -38.43 -16.35
C ASN A 51 -17.13 -38.29 -16.47
N THR A 52 -16.46 -39.26 -17.08
CA THR A 52 -15.02 -39.23 -17.32
C THR A 52 -14.75 -38.87 -18.77
N HIS A 53 -13.83 -37.94 -19.01
CA HIS A 53 -13.37 -37.65 -20.37
C HIS A 53 -12.27 -38.65 -20.77
N PRO A 54 -12.33 -39.28 -21.95
CA PRO A 54 -11.32 -40.23 -22.42
C PRO A 54 -10.07 -39.49 -22.92
N THR A 55 -9.31 -38.93 -21.98
CA THR A 55 -8.04 -38.24 -22.24
C THR A 55 -7.05 -39.19 -22.90
N LYS A 56 -6.14 -38.65 -23.71
CA LYS A 56 -5.07 -39.44 -24.32
C LYS A 56 -4.26 -40.19 -23.25
N GLY A 57 -3.91 -39.51 -22.16
CA GLY A 57 -3.16 -40.12 -21.06
C GLY A 57 -3.88 -41.27 -20.36
N LEU A 58 -5.21 -41.19 -20.18
CA LEU A 58 -6.00 -42.30 -19.61
C LEU A 58 -6.07 -43.49 -20.57
N ARG A 59 -6.29 -43.23 -21.87
CA ARG A 59 -6.31 -44.28 -22.90
C ARG A 59 -4.97 -45.01 -22.97
N ASP A 60 -3.86 -44.26 -22.99
CA ASP A 60 -2.51 -44.80 -23.02
C ASP A 60 -2.22 -45.65 -21.77
N LEU A 61 -2.65 -45.20 -20.58
CA LEU A 61 -2.55 -45.98 -19.34
C LEU A 61 -3.34 -47.29 -19.40
N PHE A 62 -4.62 -47.22 -19.79
CA PHE A 62 -5.47 -48.41 -19.85
C PHE A 62 -4.93 -49.42 -20.86
N LEU A 63 -4.46 -48.94 -22.01
CA LEU A 63 -3.82 -49.76 -23.03
C LEU A 63 -2.55 -50.43 -22.51
N ALA A 64 -1.67 -49.69 -21.83
CA ALA A 64 -0.43 -50.21 -21.27
C ALA A 64 -0.68 -51.33 -20.25
N VAL A 65 -1.66 -51.13 -19.36
CA VAL A 65 -2.04 -52.13 -18.36
C VAL A 65 -2.61 -53.38 -19.03
N VAL A 66 -3.55 -53.22 -19.97
CA VAL A 66 -4.19 -54.36 -20.65
C VAL A 66 -3.22 -55.15 -21.53
N ASP A 67 -2.34 -54.47 -22.28
CA ASP A 67 -1.32 -55.13 -23.10
C ASP A 67 -0.34 -55.92 -22.23
N ARG A 68 -0.03 -55.45 -21.01
CA ARG A 68 0.79 -56.19 -20.04
C ARG A 68 0.06 -57.40 -19.47
N LEU A 69 -1.20 -57.25 -19.04
CA LEU A 69 -2.00 -58.34 -18.48
C LEU A 69 -2.28 -59.45 -19.51
N THR A 70 -2.37 -59.12 -20.79
CA THR A 70 -2.61 -60.09 -21.88
C THR A 70 -1.33 -60.68 -22.47
N SER A 71 -0.14 -60.25 -22.03
CA SER A 71 1.15 -60.64 -22.61
C SER A 71 1.26 -60.36 -24.13
N SER A 72 0.50 -59.38 -24.64
CA SER A 72 0.39 -59.08 -26.08
C SER A 72 1.55 -58.26 -26.65
N GLY A 73 2.71 -58.27 -25.99
CA GLY A 73 3.92 -57.58 -26.46
C GLY A 73 3.98 -56.08 -26.14
N SER A 74 3.56 -55.66 -24.93
CA SER A 74 3.75 -54.28 -24.46
C SER A 74 5.21 -53.81 -24.62
N GLN A 75 5.41 -52.67 -25.29
CA GLN A 75 6.70 -51.97 -25.32
C GLN A 75 7.00 -51.24 -23.99
N LEU A 76 5.97 -51.04 -23.16
CA LEU A 76 6.05 -50.37 -21.86
C LEU A 76 6.35 -51.36 -20.72
N GLY A 77 7.02 -50.86 -19.67
CA GLY A 77 7.45 -51.65 -18.52
C GLY A 77 6.31 -52.21 -17.67
N SER A 78 6.60 -53.17 -16.80
CA SER A 78 5.63 -53.75 -15.85
C SER A 78 5.30 -52.84 -14.67
N ILE A 79 6.01 -51.71 -14.56
CA ILE A 79 5.92 -50.75 -13.47
C ILE A 79 5.58 -49.39 -14.07
N LEU A 80 4.39 -48.88 -13.73
CA LEU A 80 3.84 -47.62 -14.23
C LEU A 80 3.75 -46.62 -13.07
N ARG A 81 4.32 -45.43 -13.28
CA ARG A 81 4.21 -44.30 -12.36
C ARG A 81 3.21 -43.30 -12.91
N LEU A 82 2.23 -42.91 -12.10
CA LEU A 82 1.31 -41.83 -12.45
C LEU A 82 1.85 -40.50 -11.92
N ASP A 83 2.23 -39.63 -12.85
CA ASP A 83 2.63 -38.26 -12.57
C ASP A 83 1.42 -37.32 -12.66
N THR A 84 1.49 -36.21 -11.91
CA THR A 84 0.54 -35.12 -12.03
C THR A 84 1.19 -33.89 -12.62
N SER A 85 0.65 -33.44 -13.74
CA SER A 85 0.91 -32.11 -14.28
C SER A 85 0.07 -31.05 -13.56
N TYR A 86 -1.26 -31.25 -13.45
CA TYR A 86 -2.25 -30.25 -12.97
C TYR A 86 -3.32 -30.86 -12.04
N GLY A 87 -2.93 -31.26 -10.82
CA GLY A 87 -3.84 -31.46 -9.68
C GLY A 87 -5.18 -32.18 -9.95
N GLY A 88 -5.20 -33.50 -9.69
CA GLY A 88 -6.42 -34.30 -9.58
C GLY A 88 -6.67 -35.19 -10.80
N GLY A 89 -6.27 -36.46 -10.70
CA GLY A 89 -6.52 -37.43 -11.78
C GLY A 89 -5.88 -38.81 -11.54
N LYS A 90 -4.94 -38.94 -10.60
CA LYS A 90 -4.25 -40.20 -10.26
C LYS A 90 -5.20 -41.24 -9.68
N THR A 91 -5.80 -40.96 -8.53
CA THR A 91 -6.82 -41.83 -7.91
C THR A 91 -7.99 -42.09 -8.86
N HIS A 92 -8.41 -41.08 -9.64
CA HIS A 92 -9.44 -41.23 -10.68
C HIS A 92 -9.03 -42.25 -11.76
N ALA A 93 -7.78 -42.22 -12.21
CA ALA A 93 -7.24 -43.20 -13.16
C ALA A 93 -7.17 -44.62 -12.56
N LEU A 94 -6.79 -44.75 -11.28
CA LEU A 94 -6.76 -46.04 -10.57
C LEU A 94 -8.18 -46.64 -10.46
N ILE A 95 -9.19 -45.83 -10.15
CA ILE A 95 -10.60 -46.24 -10.14
C ILE A 95 -11.05 -46.69 -11.52
N GLY A 96 -10.68 -45.95 -12.57
CA GLY A 96 -10.97 -46.32 -13.95
C GLY A 96 -10.38 -47.68 -14.34
N LEU A 97 -9.12 -47.95 -13.96
CA LEU A 97 -8.48 -49.25 -14.16
C LEU A 97 -9.23 -50.37 -13.45
N ASN A 98 -9.62 -50.16 -12.18
CA ASN A 98 -10.40 -51.14 -11.43
C ASN A 98 -11.71 -51.48 -12.16
N HIS A 99 -12.48 -50.47 -12.56
CA HIS A 99 -13.77 -50.67 -13.24
C HIS A 99 -13.65 -51.37 -14.59
N ILE A 100 -12.68 -50.96 -15.43
CA ILE A 100 -12.45 -51.60 -16.74
C ILE A 100 -12.08 -53.08 -16.61
N LEU A 101 -11.33 -53.45 -15.57
CA LEU A 101 -10.85 -54.82 -15.40
C LEU A 101 -11.79 -55.72 -14.60
N THR A 102 -12.72 -55.14 -13.83
CA THR A 102 -13.64 -55.92 -12.97
C THR A 102 -15.10 -55.88 -13.39
N ALA A 103 -15.52 -54.86 -14.16
CA ALA A 103 -16.92 -54.60 -14.52
C ALA A 103 -17.07 -53.97 -15.91
N ALA A 104 -16.27 -54.42 -16.89
CA ALA A 104 -16.27 -53.92 -18.27
C ALA A 104 -17.66 -53.93 -18.93
N ASP A 105 -18.46 -54.96 -18.65
CA ASP A 105 -19.81 -55.18 -19.16
C ASP A 105 -20.82 -54.13 -18.67
N GLN A 106 -20.50 -53.42 -17.57
CA GLN A 106 -21.33 -52.36 -17.00
C GLN A 106 -20.96 -50.96 -17.53
N ILE A 107 -20.05 -50.86 -18.51
CA ILE A 107 -19.56 -49.59 -19.05
C ILE A 107 -20.08 -49.41 -20.49
N PRO A 108 -21.19 -48.65 -20.71
CA PRO A 108 -21.80 -48.54 -22.04
C PRO A 108 -20.89 -47.92 -23.09
N ASN A 109 -20.05 -46.97 -22.70
CA ASN A 109 -19.13 -46.23 -23.56
C ASN A 109 -17.68 -46.74 -23.46
N LEU A 110 -17.47 -48.01 -23.12
CA LEU A 110 -16.13 -48.61 -22.94
C LEU A 110 -15.20 -48.39 -24.15
N ALA A 111 -15.76 -48.47 -25.36
CA ALA A 111 -15.03 -48.28 -26.61
C ALA A 111 -14.42 -46.87 -26.77
N GLU A 112 -14.88 -45.88 -26.01
CA GLU A 112 -14.23 -44.56 -25.96
C GLU A 112 -12.88 -44.59 -25.23
N PHE A 113 -12.62 -45.60 -24.40
CA PHE A 113 -11.44 -45.69 -23.54
C PHE A 113 -10.48 -46.79 -23.96
N ILE A 114 -11.02 -47.95 -24.34
CA ILE A 114 -10.23 -49.09 -24.79
C ILE A 114 -11.07 -49.97 -25.73
N ASP A 115 -10.42 -50.59 -26.70
CA ASP A 115 -11.05 -51.61 -27.53
C ASP A 115 -11.46 -52.81 -26.66
N PRO A 116 -12.77 -53.13 -26.54
CA PRO A 116 -13.23 -54.25 -25.73
C PRO A 116 -12.59 -55.59 -26.11
N ALA A 117 -12.16 -55.77 -27.37
CA ALA A 117 -11.50 -56.98 -27.83
C ALA A 117 -10.10 -57.19 -27.23
N ARG A 118 -9.47 -56.13 -26.70
CA ARG A 118 -8.15 -56.20 -26.05
C ARG A 118 -8.22 -56.64 -24.59
N LEU A 119 -9.40 -56.62 -23.95
CA LEU A 119 -9.51 -56.93 -22.52
C LEU A 119 -9.05 -58.35 -22.20
N PRO A 120 -8.47 -58.58 -20.99
CA PRO A 120 -8.07 -59.92 -20.57
C PRO A 120 -9.25 -60.90 -20.59
N SER A 121 -9.05 -62.06 -21.20
CA SER A 121 -10.04 -63.15 -21.23
C SER A 121 -10.16 -63.89 -19.89
N GLN A 122 -9.10 -63.81 -19.06
CA GLN A 122 -9.07 -64.35 -17.71
C GLN A 122 -9.43 -63.28 -16.70
N LYS A 123 -10.06 -63.69 -15.58
CA LYS A 123 -10.35 -62.78 -14.46
C LYS A 123 -9.05 -62.19 -13.91
N VAL A 124 -8.99 -60.87 -13.83
CA VAL A 124 -7.86 -60.13 -13.25
C VAL A 124 -8.03 -60.04 -11.73
N THR A 125 -6.97 -60.34 -10.99
CA THR A 125 -6.90 -60.05 -9.55
C THR A 125 -6.41 -58.62 -9.37
N VAL A 126 -7.20 -57.78 -8.71
CA VAL A 126 -6.82 -56.40 -8.37
C VAL A 126 -6.49 -56.33 -6.89
N ALA A 127 -5.27 -55.95 -6.56
CA ALA A 127 -4.84 -55.67 -5.19
C ALA A 127 -4.43 -54.21 -5.07
N ALA A 128 -4.95 -53.49 -4.08
CA ALA A 128 -4.67 -52.09 -3.87
C ALA A 128 -4.20 -51.78 -2.46
N PHE A 129 -3.26 -50.86 -2.34
CA PHE A 129 -2.87 -50.24 -1.08
C PHE A 129 -3.15 -48.74 -1.17
N ASP A 130 -3.74 -48.19 -0.11
CA ASP A 130 -4.07 -46.78 0.01
C ASP A 130 -3.44 -46.23 1.30
N GLY A 131 -2.42 -45.39 1.13
CA GLY A 131 -1.69 -44.79 2.25
C GLY A 131 -2.52 -43.79 3.07
N GLU A 132 -3.50 -43.12 2.46
CA GLU A 132 -4.38 -42.18 3.15
C GLU A 132 -5.33 -42.88 4.12
N ASN A 133 -5.79 -44.08 3.78
CA ASN A 133 -6.62 -44.90 4.66
C ASN A 133 -5.85 -45.95 5.47
N ALA A 134 -4.51 -46.01 5.36
CA ALA A 134 -3.68 -46.95 6.12
C ALA A 134 -3.70 -46.64 7.63
N ASP A 135 -3.72 -47.70 8.44
CA ASP A 135 -3.64 -47.64 9.91
C ASP A 135 -2.53 -48.60 10.41
N PRO A 136 -1.26 -48.18 10.34
CA PRO A 136 -0.13 -49.04 10.68
C PRO A 136 -0.09 -49.45 12.16
N MET A 137 -0.72 -48.69 13.05
CA MET A 137 -0.66 -48.94 14.50
C MET A 137 -1.75 -49.90 14.97
N ASN A 138 -2.96 -49.80 14.42
CA ASN A 138 -4.08 -50.66 14.83
C ASN A 138 -4.34 -51.80 13.84
N GLY A 139 -3.78 -51.71 12.63
CA GLY A 139 -4.02 -52.64 11.54
C GLY A 139 -5.40 -52.47 10.92
N ARG A 140 -5.52 -52.82 9.64
CA ARG A 140 -6.79 -52.81 8.91
C ARG A 140 -7.41 -54.18 8.89
N ARG A 141 -8.72 -54.22 9.13
CA ARG A 141 -9.52 -55.45 9.01
C ARG A 141 -9.71 -55.79 7.53
N MET A 142 -9.28 -56.98 7.16
CA MET A 142 -9.36 -57.56 5.82
C MET A 142 -10.27 -58.79 5.80
N GLU A 143 -10.37 -59.46 4.65
CA GLU A 143 -11.13 -60.69 4.50
C GLU A 143 -10.68 -61.78 5.51
N GLY A 144 -11.62 -62.63 5.95
CA GLY A 144 -11.32 -63.73 6.86
C GLY A 144 -10.92 -63.30 8.27
N ASN A 145 -11.33 -62.10 8.73
CA ASN A 145 -10.95 -61.52 10.03
C ASN A 145 -9.43 -61.31 10.22
N VAL A 146 -8.68 -61.22 9.14
CA VAL A 146 -7.26 -60.86 9.18
C VAL A 146 -7.11 -59.37 9.54
N LEU A 147 -6.18 -59.07 10.44
CA LEU A 147 -5.73 -57.70 10.74
C LEU A 147 -4.34 -57.53 10.13
N ALA A 148 -4.24 -56.72 9.07
CA ALA A 148 -3.01 -56.42 8.37
C ALA A 148 -2.47 -55.06 8.81
N PHE A 149 -1.19 -54.98 9.21
CA PHE A 149 -0.58 -53.77 9.77
C PHE A 149 0.31 -53.05 8.74
N THR A 150 0.65 -53.71 7.64
CA THR A 150 1.63 -53.25 6.67
C THR A 150 1.09 -53.34 5.23
N PRO A 151 1.69 -52.60 4.27
CA PRO A 151 1.32 -52.68 2.86
C PRO A 151 1.41 -54.10 2.31
N TRP A 152 2.46 -54.84 2.66
CA TRP A 152 2.60 -56.24 2.24
C TRP A 152 1.56 -57.16 2.89
N GLY A 153 1.19 -56.92 4.15
CA GLY A 153 0.09 -57.60 4.84
C GLY A 153 -1.22 -57.46 4.08
N GLU A 154 -1.59 -56.22 3.73
CA GLU A 154 -2.82 -55.91 3.01
C GLU A 154 -2.82 -56.51 1.60
N LEU A 155 -1.71 -56.38 0.88
CA LEU A 155 -1.57 -56.94 -0.47
C LEU A 155 -1.61 -58.46 -0.48
N ALA A 156 -1.01 -59.15 0.50
CA ALA A 156 -1.04 -60.61 0.55
C ALA A 156 -2.45 -61.18 0.73
N VAL A 157 -3.29 -60.53 1.56
CA VAL A 157 -4.70 -60.92 1.69
C VAL A 157 -5.43 -60.71 0.36
N GLN A 158 -5.19 -59.61 -0.33
CA GLN A 158 -5.88 -59.30 -1.59
C GLN A 158 -5.42 -60.20 -2.75
N LEU A 159 -4.15 -60.60 -2.78
CA LEU A 159 -3.58 -61.45 -3.83
C LEU A 159 -3.91 -62.94 -3.64
N ALA A 160 -3.84 -63.44 -2.40
CA ALA A 160 -3.91 -64.87 -2.11
C ALA A 160 -4.79 -65.23 -0.89
N GLY A 161 -5.64 -64.31 -0.42
CA GLY A 161 -6.58 -64.53 0.68
C GLY A 161 -5.91 -64.71 2.05
N PRO A 162 -6.65 -65.22 3.05
CA PRO A 162 -6.10 -65.47 4.38
C PRO A 162 -4.90 -66.44 4.40
N ALA A 163 -4.84 -67.38 3.46
CA ALA A 163 -3.70 -68.29 3.31
C ALA A 163 -2.42 -67.55 2.87
N GLY A 164 -2.54 -66.58 1.96
CA GLY A 164 -1.46 -65.68 1.58
C GLY A 164 -0.94 -64.84 2.73
N TYR A 165 -1.84 -64.34 3.59
CA TYR A 165 -1.42 -63.62 4.80
C TYR A 165 -0.65 -64.52 5.77
N GLU A 166 -1.09 -65.77 6.00
CA GLU A 166 -0.38 -66.67 6.92
C GLU A 166 1.07 -66.92 6.46
N ARG A 167 1.32 -66.94 5.15
CA ARG A 167 2.67 -67.06 4.56
C ARG A 167 3.61 -65.92 4.98
N ILE A 168 3.08 -64.71 5.18
CA ILE A 168 3.86 -63.51 5.52
C ILE A 168 3.54 -62.93 6.90
N ARG A 169 2.77 -63.64 7.72
CA ARG A 169 2.27 -63.16 9.02
C ARG A 169 3.38 -62.69 9.95
N ASN A 170 4.51 -63.37 9.95
CA ASN A 170 5.66 -62.98 10.76
C ASN A 170 6.23 -61.63 10.29
N SER A 171 6.32 -61.40 8.98
CA SER A 171 6.77 -60.12 8.41
C SER A 171 5.79 -58.98 8.69
N ASP A 172 4.48 -59.24 8.70
CA ASP A 172 3.46 -58.22 9.02
C ASP A 172 3.42 -57.87 10.52
N ARG A 173 3.53 -58.87 11.42
CA ARG A 173 3.39 -58.66 12.88
C ARG A 173 4.66 -58.19 13.57
N LEU A 174 5.82 -58.69 13.15
CA LEU A 174 7.09 -58.36 13.81
C LEU A 174 7.68 -57.04 13.30
N GLY A 175 7.25 -56.56 12.13
CA GLY A 175 7.69 -55.29 11.53
C GLY A 175 9.19 -55.20 11.21
N ALA A 176 9.95 -56.28 11.41
CA ALA A 176 11.42 -56.26 11.39
C ALA A 176 12.02 -56.48 10.00
N ALA A 177 11.34 -57.21 9.10
CA ALA A 177 11.79 -57.44 7.73
C ALA A 177 10.60 -57.74 6.78
N PRO A 178 10.52 -57.08 5.61
CA PRO A 178 9.47 -57.34 4.61
C PRO A 178 9.67 -58.70 3.92
N PRO A 179 8.63 -59.25 3.28
CA PRO A 179 8.77 -60.46 2.47
C PRO A 179 9.70 -60.23 1.28
N GLY A 180 10.53 -61.23 0.98
CA GLY A 180 11.43 -61.20 -0.19
C GLY A 180 10.70 -61.39 -1.52
N ALA A 181 11.41 -61.12 -2.62
CA ALA A 181 10.85 -61.13 -3.98
C ALA A 181 10.22 -62.49 -4.38
N GLU A 182 10.80 -63.62 -3.99
CA GLU A 182 10.26 -64.95 -4.32
C GLU A 182 8.94 -65.22 -3.59
N THR A 183 8.85 -64.84 -2.31
CA THR A 183 7.59 -64.94 -1.53
C THR A 183 6.51 -64.05 -2.14
N LEU A 184 6.86 -62.83 -2.56
CA LEU A 184 5.92 -61.92 -3.23
C LEU A 184 5.48 -62.49 -4.59
N ARG A 185 6.36 -63.16 -5.33
CA ARG A 185 6.03 -63.85 -6.58
C ARG A 185 5.10 -65.04 -6.35
N GLU A 186 5.31 -65.84 -5.30
CA GLU A 186 4.39 -66.90 -4.87
C GLU A 186 2.98 -66.34 -4.61
N LEU A 187 2.89 -65.17 -3.96
CA LEU A 187 1.62 -64.50 -3.67
C LEU A 187 0.93 -63.96 -4.94
N ILE A 188 1.69 -63.43 -5.90
CA ILE A 188 1.17 -62.95 -7.20
C ILE A 188 0.63 -64.13 -8.02
N GLY A 189 1.37 -65.24 -8.07
CA GLY A 189 1.01 -66.43 -8.86
C GLY A 189 1.05 -66.21 -10.38
N ASP A 190 0.39 -67.11 -11.13
CA ASP A 190 0.44 -67.13 -12.60
C ASP A 190 -0.76 -66.45 -13.29
N ARG A 191 -1.72 -65.92 -12.53
CA ARG A 191 -2.91 -65.25 -13.08
C ARG A 191 -2.61 -63.78 -13.42
N PRO A 192 -3.42 -63.13 -14.26
CA PRO A 192 -3.30 -61.69 -14.48
C PRO A 192 -3.54 -60.90 -13.17
N VAL A 193 -2.57 -60.07 -12.80
CA VAL A 193 -2.58 -59.31 -11.53
C VAL A 193 -2.30 -57.83 -11.79
N LEU A 194 -3.18 -56.98 -11.26
CA LEU A 194 -2.97 -55.54 -11.17
C LEU A 194 -2.73 -55.16 -9.70
N ILE A 195 -1.60 -54.52 -9.43
CA ILE A 195 -1.28 -53.96 -8.11
C ILE A 195 -1.38 -52.44 -8.21
N LEU A 196 -2.20 -51.82 -7.35
CA LEU A 196 -2.40 -50.38 -7.27
C LEU A 196 -1.83 -49.85 -5.94
N ILE A 197 -1.01 -48.81 -5.96
CA ILE A 197 -0.50 -48.17 -4.74
C ILE A 197 -0.80 -46.66 -4.82
N ASP A 198 -1.73 -46.20 -3.99
CA ASP A 198 -2.12 -44.80 -3.89
C ASP A 198 -1.51 -44.14 -2.64
N GLU A 199 -1.12 -42.86 -2.77
CA GLU A 199 -0.65 -41.99 -1.68
C GLU A 199 0.36 -42.61 -0.68
N LEU A 200 1.38 -43.32 -1.20
CA LEU A 200 2.39 -43.99 -0.37
C LEU A 200 3.17 -43.03 0.55
N SER A 201 3.31 -41.77 0.14
CA SER A 201 3.96 -40.70 0.92
C SER A 201 3.20 -40.37 2.20
N ILE A 202 1.86 -40.45 2.18
CA ILE A 202 1.02 -40.22 3.36
C ILE A 202 1.21 -41.35 4.38
N TYR A 203 1.34 -42.58 3.91
CA TYR A 203 1.66 -43.73 4.77
C TYR A 203 2.99 -43.54 5.51
N LEU A 204 4.05 -43.14 4.81
CA LEU A 204 5.36 -42.84 5.43
C LEU A 204 5.26 -41.80 6.53
N ARG A 205 4.44 -40.76 6.35
CA ARG A 205 4.25 -39.71 7.36
C ARG A 205 3.50 -40.19 8.61
N LYS A 206 2.53 -41.09 8.45
CA LYS A 206 1.77 -41.66 9.58
C LYS A 206 2.63 -42.51 10.50
N ILE A 207 3.69 -43.09 9.95
CA ILE A 207 4.71 -43.79 10.70
C ILE A 207 5.70 -42.72 11.22
N LYS A 208 5.44 -42.10 12.39
CA LYS A 208 6.37 -41.17 13.09
C LYS A 208 6.64 -41.61 14.54
N GLY A 209 7.86 -41.35 15.04
CA GLY A 209 8.35 -41.73 16.39
C GLY A 209 9.56 -42.70 16.37
N PRO A 210 10.05 -43.19 17.53
CA PRO A 210 11.20 -44.11 17.59
C PRO A 210 11.02 -45.43 16.85
N ALA A 211 9.78 -45.90 16.69
CA ALA A 211 9.40 -47.08 15.88
C ALA A 211 9.30 -46.76 14.37
N ALA A 212 9.34 -45.48 13.99
CA ALA A 212 9.19 -45.07 12.60
C ALA A 212 10.45 -45.20 11.75
N GLY A 213 11.63 -45.06 12.36
CA GLY A 213 12.90 -45.25 11.65
C GLY A 213 12.98 -46.65 11.03
N GLN A 214 12.67 -47.69 11.83
CA GLN A 214 12.72 -49.08 11.39
C GLN A 214 11.64 -49.40 10.33
N ALA A 215 10.39 -48.99 10.53
CA ALA A 215 9.31 -49.27 9.57
C ALA A 215 9.49 -48.53 8.23
N ALA A 216 10.00 -47.29 8.24
CA ALA A 216 10.34 -46.56 7.02
C ALA A 216 11.57 -47.15 6.32
N GLU A 217 12.56 -47.64 7.07
CA GLU A 217 13.71 -48.40 6.52
C GLU A 217 13.29 -49.71 5.87
N GLN A 218 12.21 -50.37 6.35
CA GLN A 218 11.68 -51.61 5.77
C GLN A 218 10.83 -51.39 4.50
N LEU A 219 10.32 -50.19 4.23
CA LEU A 219 9.52 -49.93 3.04
C LEU A 219 10.36 -49.95 1.75
N THR A 220 11.58 -49.41 1.81
CA THR A 220 12.54 -49.44 0.69
C THR A 220 12.82 -50.86 0.19
N PRO A 221 13.27 -51.82 1.04
CA PRO A 221 13.49 -53.19 0.62
C PRO A 221 12.19 -53.89 0.18
N PHE A 222 11.05 -53.58 0.79
CA PHE A 222 9.76 -54.09 0.32
C PHE A 222 9.45 -53.67 -1.12
N LEU A 223 9.50 -52.37 -1.44
CA LEU A 223 9.23 -51.87 -2.79
C LEU A 223 10.21 -52.46 -3.80
N THR A 224 11.48 -52.56 -3.41
CA THR A 224 12.54 -53.21 -4.21
C THR A 224 12.16 -54.63 -4.60
N ASP A 225 11.73 -55.43 -3.63
CA ASP A 225 11.41 -56.84 -3.84
C ASP A 225 10.05 -57.04 -4.52
N LEU A 226 9.07 -56.16 -4.25
CA LEU A 226 7.80 -56.12 -4.98
C LEU A 226 8.03 -55.86 -6.48
N ILE A 227 8.87 -54.88 -6.82
CA ILE A 227 9.21 -54.56 -8.21
C ILE A 227 9.89 -55.74 -8.90
N LYS A 228 10.80 -56.45 -8.21
CA LYS A 228 11.42 -57.68 -8.75
C LYS A 228 10.38 -58.78 -8.98
N ALA A 229 9.46 -58.97 -8.04
CA ALA A 229 8.39 -59.96 -8.14
C ALA A 229 7.43 -59.67 -9.32
N VAL A 230 7.02 -58.42 -9.50
CA VAL A 230 6.18 -57.98 -10.62
C VAL A 230 6.92 -58.11 -11.95
N ASN A 231 8.19 -57.72 -12.01
CA ASN A 231 9.01 -57.84 -13.22
C ASN A 231 9.29 -59.28 -13.68
N SER A 232 9.29 -60.23 -12.74
CA SER A 232 9.45 -61.67 -13.01
C SER A 232 8.13 -62.38 -13.31
N SER A 233 7.00 -61.67 -13.21
CA SER A 233 5.66 -62.18 -13.45
C SER A 233 5.11 -61.63 -14.79
N PRO A 234 4.93 -62.47 -15.83
CA PRO A 234 4.59 -62.01 -17.18
C PRO A 234 3.27 -61.22 -17.27
N GLN A 235 2.26 -61.61 -16.48
CA GLN A 235 0.93 -61.01 -16.46
C GLN A 235 0.68 -60.14 -15.22
N ALA A 236 1.74 -59.63 -14.57
CA ALA A 236 1.62 -58.69 -13.46
C ALA A 236 2.01 -57.27 -13.88
N VAL A 237 1.30 -56.30 -13.33
CA VAL A 237 1.59 -54.87 -13.50
C VAL A 237 1.37 -54.11 -12.18
N LEU A 238 2.30 -53.22 -11.87
CA LEU A 238 2.24 -52.32 -10.71
C LEU A 238 2.00 -50.90 -11.20
N VAL A 239 0.95 -50.26 -10.69
CA VAL A 239 0.65 -48.84 -10.93
C VAL A 239 0.69 -48.10 -9.60
N PHE A 240 1.46 -47.02 -9.51
CA PHE A 240 1.57 -46.25 -8.28
C PHE A 240 1.58 -44.73 -8.51
N THR A 241 1.24 -43.97 -7.47
CA THR A 241 1.10 -42.52 -7.52
C THR A 241 2.13 -41.82 -6.61
N LEU A 242 2.76 -40.75 -7.08
CA LEU A 242 3.57 -39.86 -6.24
C LEU A 242 3.04 -38.43 -6.30
N ALA A 243 2.91 -37.75 -5.16
CA ALA A 243 2.53 -36.35 -5.06
C ALA A 243 3.71 -35.42 -5.34
N LEU A 244 4.20 -35.40 -6.58
CA LEU A 244 5.27 -34.49 -7.01
C LEU A 244 4.67 -33.29 -7.75
N GLY A 245 5.01 -32.08 -7.27
CA GLY A 245 4.73 -30.84 -7.99
C GLY A 245 5.63 -30.66 -9.22
N LYS A 246 5.23 -29.75 -10.12
CA LYS A 246 6.01 -29.39 -11.32
C LYS A 246 7.44 -28.96 -10.93
N GLY A 247 8.46 -29.53 -11.58
CA GLY A 247 9.85 -29.05 -11.55
C GLY A 247 10.79 -29.76 -10.58
N GLY A 248 10.38 -30.86 -9.94
CA GLY A 248 11.23 -31.56 -8.96
C GLY A 248 11.45 -30.77 -7.67
N GLN A 249 10.74 -29.65 -7.50
CA GLN A 249 10.65 -28.92 -6.25
C GLN A 249 9.28 -29.13 -5.59
N THR A 250 9.34 -29.33 -4.29
CA THR A 250 8.24 -29.74 -3.43
C THR A 250 7.39 -28.53 -3.07
N VAL A 251 6.15 -28.47 -3.55
CA VAL A 251 5.19 -27.41 -3.18
C VAL A 251 4.29 -27.82 -2.01
N ASP A 252 4.27 -29.10 -1.65
CA ASP A 252 3.42 -29.61 -0.57
C ASP A 252 4.19 -29.89 0.72
N ALA A 253 3.49 -29.90 1.85
CA ALA A 253 3.96 -30.20 3.21
C ALA A 253 4.52 -31.64 3.42
N TYR A 254 4.91 -32.33 2.35
CA TYR A 254 5.32 -33.74 2.26
C TYR A 254 6.60 -33.91 1.42
N GLY A 255 7.38 -32.83 1.27
CA GLY A 255 8.52 -32.79 0.35
C GLY A 255 9.63 -33.78 0.66
N GLU A 256 9.93 -34.01 1.93
CA GLU A 256 10.98 -34.93 2.36
C GLU A 256 10.63 -36.39 2.07
N GLU A 257 9.38 -36.80 2.34
CA GLU A 257 8.91 -38.16 2.10
C GLU A 257 8.81 -38.47 0.59
N ASN A 258 8.32 -37.52 -0.21
CA ASN A 258 8.24 -37.66 -1.67
C ASN A 258 9.63 -37.81 -2.31
N GLN A 259 10.59 -36.96 -1.92
CA GLN A 259 11.98 -37.07 -2.40
C GLN A 259 12.62 -38.40 -1.99
N ARG A 260 12.29 -38.93 -0.81
CA ARG A 260 12.79 -40.23 -0.36
C ARG A 260 12.27 -41.36 -1.24
N ILE A 261 10.98 -41.35 -1.57
CA ILE A 261 10.39 -42.36 -2.47
C ILE A 261 10.98 -42.25 -3.88
N ASP A 262 11.14 -41.03 -4.41
CA ASP A 262 11.78 -40.82 -5.72
C ASP A 262 13.21 -41.34 -5.79
N ARG A 263 14.01 -41.14 -4.72
CA ARG A 263 15.37 -41.68 -4.65
C ARG A 263 15.35 -43.20 -4.68
N ILE A 264 14.45 -43.85 -3.94
CA ILE A 264 14.30 -45.31 -3.95
C ILE A 264 14.01 -45.81 -5.37
N PHE A 265 13.04 -45.21 -6.06
CA PHE A 265 12.69 -45.62 -7.42
C PHE A 265 13.80 -45.31 -8.44
N SER A 266 14.54 -44.21 -8.29
CA SER A 266 15.66 -43.84 -9.16
C SER A 266 16.87 -44.77 -8.97
N GLU A 267 17.18 -45.13 -7.73
CA GLU A 267 18.19 -46.15 -7.41
C GLU A 267 17.81 -47.49 -8.04
N LEU A 268 16.54 -47.88 -7.95
CA LEU A 268 16.05 -49.13 -8.53
C LEU A 268 16.08 -49.15 -10.06
N GLN A 269 15.82 -48.02 -10.72
CA GLN A 269 16.01 -47.89 -12.17
C GLN A 269 17.47 -48.12 -12.57
N SER A 270 18.42 -47.56 -11.82
CA SER A 270 19.85 -47.70 -12.13
C SER A 270 20.38 -49.13 -11.91
N VAL A 271 19.83 -49.86 -10.93
CA VAL A 271 20.25 -51.24 -10.60
C VAL A 271 19.60 -52.30 -11.50
N THR A 272 18.35 -52.10 -11.92
CA THR A 272 17.59 -53.15 -12.64
C THR A 272 17.61 -53.00 -14.16
N GLY A 273 18.08 -51.86 -14.69
CA GLY A 273 18.19 -51.58 -16.13
C GLY A 273 16.85 -51.53 -16.89
N ARG A 274 15.71 -51.60 -16.18
CA ARG A 274 14.36 -51.58 -16.76
C ARG A 274 13.67 -50.27 -16.42
N GLN A 275 13.08 -49.63 -17.42
CA GLN A 275 12.48 -48.30 -17.29
C GLN A 275 11.13 -48.36 -16.54
N ILE A 276 10.98 -47.53 -15.50
CA ILE A 276 9.65 -47.19 -14.97
C ILE A 276 9.03 -46.21 -15.95
N THR A 277 7.85 -46.53 -16.47
CA THR A 277 7.15 -45.64 -17.41
C THR A 277 6.35 -44.62 -16.61
N ALA A 278 6.73 -43.36 -16.72
CA ALA A 278 5.95 -42.23 -16.22
C ALA A 278 4.83 -41.89 -17.20
N LEU A 279 3.58 -41.91 -16.73
CA LEU A 279 2.40 -41.53 -17.50
C LEU A 279 1.69 -40.38 -16.79
N THR A 280 1.22 -39.42 -17.57
CA THR A 280 0.40 -38.30 -17.08
C THR A 280 -1.04 -38.55 -17.54
N PRO A 281 -1.99 -38.91 -16.64
CA PRO A 281 -3.36 -39.29 -17.03
C PRO A 281 -4.14 -38.19 -17.75
N THR A 282 -3.82 -36.92 -17.51
CA THR A 282 -4.50 -35.77 -18.11
C THR A 282 -3.48 -34.69 -18.42
N SER A 283 -3.38 -34.27 -19.67
CA SER A 283 -2.56 -33.13 -20.08
C SER A 283 -3.31 -31.81 -19.93
N GLU A 284 -2.57 -30.70 -19.91
CA GLU A 284 -3.14 -29.35 -19.74
C GLU A 284 -4.18 -29.02 -20.82
N ASP A 285 -3.92 -29.41 -22.07
CA ASP A 285 -4.77 -29.10 -23.22
C ASP A 285 -6.11 -29.87 -23.23
N GLU A 286 -6.26 -30.89 -22.39
CA GLU A 286 -7.49 -31.69 -22.25
C GLU A 286 -8.34 -31.24 -21.03
N THR A 287 -7.81 -30.34 -20.19
CA THR A 287 -8.48 -29.87 -18.95
C THR A 287 -9.88 -29.31 -19.25
N VAL A 288 -10.02 -28.50 -20.29
CA VAL A 288 -11.32 -27.91 -20.66
C VAL A 288 -12.36 -28.98 -21.00
N GLN A 289 -11.96 -30.07 -21.66
CA GLN A 289 -12.87 -31.14 -22.04
C GLN A 289 -13.30 -31.97 -20.82
N VAL A 290 -12.39 -32.15 -19.86
CA VAL A 290 -12.71 -32.75 -18.55
C VAL A 290 -13.75 -31.89 -17.82
N LEU A 291 -13.55 -30.56 -17.75
CA LEU A 291 -14.50 -29.64 -17.12
C LEU A 291 -15.86 -29.71 -17.81
N THR A 292 -15.89 -29.62 -19.14
CA THR A 292 -17.13 -29.69 -19.93
C THR A 292 -17.88 -31.00 -19.70
N ARG A 293 -17.19 -32.15 -19.71
CA ARG A 293 -17.82 -33.47 -19.47
C ARG A 293 -18.36 -33.61 -18.04
N ARG A 294 -17.74 -32.93 -17.07
CA ARG A 294 -18.17 -32.93 -15.66
C ARG A 294 -19.33 -31.98 -15.38
N LEU A 295 -19.52 -30.94 -16.19
CA LEU A 295 -20.57 -29.92 -16.00
C LEU A 295 -21.84 -30.22 -16.81
N PHE A 296 -21.70 -30.79 -18.01
CA PHE A 296 -22.79 -30.96 -18.96
C PHE A 296 -23.12 -32.43 -19.22
N GLU A 297 -24.40 -32.77 -19.18
CA GLU A 297 -24.95 -34.09 -19.53
C GLU A 297 -24.88 -34.29 -21.05
N SER A 298 -25.28 -33.27 -21.81
CA SER A 298 -25.24 -33.30 -23.28
C SER A 298 -25.01 -31.91 -23.87
N ILE A 299 -24.33 -31.89 -25.02
CA ILE A 299 -24.09 -30.69 -25.84
C ILE A 299 -24.41 -31.04 -27.28
N ASP A 300 -25.35 -30.34 -27.89
CA ASP A 300 -25.67 -30.47 -29.31
C ASP A 300 -24.54 -29.85 -30.15
N ARG A 301 -23.60 -30.69 -30.57
CA ARG A 301 -22.45 -30.27 -31.38
C ARG A 301 -22.82 -29.93 -32.82
N SER A 302 -24.02 -30.24 -33.30
CA SER A 302 -24.38 -30.01 -34.71
C SER A 302 -24.46 -28.52 -35.08
N ARG A 303 -24.75 -27.67 -34.10
CA ARG A 303 -24.91 -26.20 -34.27
C ARG A 303 -23.83 -25.37 -33.57
N VAL A 304 -22.84 -26.01 -32.93
CA VAL A 304 -21.73 -25.30 -32.28
C VAL A 304 -20.92 -24.47 -33.27
N GLU A 305 -20.82 -24.92 -34.52
CA GLU A 305 -20.09 -24.18 -35.56
C GLU A 305 -20.73 -22.82 -35.87
N GLU A 306 -22.06 -22.69 -35.76
CA GLU A 306 -22.75 -21.39 -35.90
C GLU A 306 -22.27 -20.39 -34.84
N VAL A 307 -22.04 -20.87 -33.61
CA VAL A 307 -21.54 -20.05 -32.50
C VAL A 307 -20.08 -19.71 -32.73
N VAL A 308 -19.24 -20.69 -33.05
CA VAL A 308 -17.80 -20.48 -33.29
C VAL A 308 -17.58 -19.48 -34.42
N GLN A 309 -18.34 -19.57 -35.51
CA GLN A 309 -18.28 -18.62 -36.62
C GLN A 309 -18.67 -17.20 -36.18
N ALA A 310 -19.71 -17.05 -35.35
CA ALA A 310 -20.13 -15.74 -34.85
C ALA A 310 -19.03 -15.06 -33.99
N TYR A 311 -18.31 -15.83 -33.16
CA TYR A 311 -17.15 -15.32 -32.42
C TYR A 311 -15.97 -15.02 -33.35
N GLN A 312 -15.69 -15.88 -34.33
CA GLN A 312 -14.61 -15.67 -35.29
C GLN A 312 -14.82 -14.40 -36.13
N ASP A 313 -16.05 -14.14 -36.59
CA ASP A 313 -16.42 -12.92 -37.31
C ASP A 313 -16.27 -11.68 -36.41
N LEU A 314 -16.69 -11.79 -35.14
CA LEU A 314 -16.53 -10.74 -34.13
C LEU A 314 -15.05 -10.43 -33.86
N TRP A 315 -14.22 -11.44 -33.61
CA TRP A 315 -12.81 -11.23 -33.34
C TRP A 315 -12.06 -10.68 -34.56
N SER A 316 -12.44 -11.12 -35.77
CA SER A 316 -11.84 -10.63 -37.02
C SER A 316 -12.17 -9.15 -37.26
N ARG A 317 -13.42 -8.73 -37.07
CA ARG A 317 -13.83 -7.33 -37.26
C ARG A 317 -13.29 -6.38 -36.18
N THR A 318 -12.95 -6.89 -34.99
CA THR A 318 -12.39 -6.10 -33.88
C THR A 318 -10.93 -6.43 -33.58
N ALA A 319 -10.16 -6.95 -34.55
CA ALA A 319 -8.81 -7.47 -34.32
C ALA A 319 -7.84 -6.44 -33.70
N GLU A 320 -7.95 -5.16 -34.08
CA GLU A 320 -7.13 -4.07 -33.53
C GLU A 320 -7.38 -3.81 -32.04
N ALA A 321 -8.56 -4.19 -31.53
CA ALA A 321 -8.97 -4.00 -30.14
C ALA A 321 -8.78 -5.28 -29.28
N LEU A 322 -8.12 -6.30 -29.82
CA LEU A 322 -7.86 -7.58 -29.15
C LEU A 322 -6.34 -7.84 -29.02
N PRO A 323 -5.91 -8.77 -28.16
CA PRO A 323 -4.49 -9.10 -28.03
C PRO A 323 -3.95 -9.61 -29.36
N PRO A 324 -2.71 -9.28 -29.76
CA PRO A 324 -2.14 -9.77 -30.99
C PRO A 324 -2.03 -11.29 -30.94
N VAL A 325 -2.33 -11.94 -32.07
CA VAL A 325 -2.23 -13.39 -32.21
C VAL A 325 -0.99 -13.73 -33.03
N GLY A 326 -0.30 -14.80 -32.66
CA GLY A 326 0.89 -15.28 -33.38
C GLY A 326 0.55 -15.82 -34.77
N GLN A 327 1.48 -16.57 -35.38
CA GLN A 327 1.28 -17.15 -36.71
C GLN A 327 0.13 -18.18 -36.80
N SER A 328 -0.35 -18.73 -35.69
CA SER A 328 -1.65 -19.44 -35.62
C SER A 328 -2.58 -18.76 -34.61
N ASP A 329 -3.80 -18.46 -35.05
CA ASP A 329 -4.89 -18.07 -34.15
C ASP A 329 -5.69 -19.31 -33.76
N ASP A 330 -5.45 -19.78 -32.54
CA ASP A 330 -6.10 -20.97 -32.00
C ASP A 330 -7.40 -20.64 -31.23
N ARG A 331 -7.84 -19.37 -31.16
CA ARG A 331 -9.02 -18.96 -30.37
C ARG A 331 -10.29 -19.71 -30.78
N ALA A 332 -10.57 -19.76 -32.08
CA ALA A 332 -11.74 -20.47 -32.61
C ALA A 332 -11.62 -21.99 -32.43
N ALA A 333 -10.43 -22.54 -32.58
CA ALA A 333 -10.16 -23.96 -32.35
C ALA A 333 -10.36 -24.33 -30.86
N ASN A 334 -9.87 -23.50 -29.95
CA ASN A 334 -10.01 -23.67 -28.51
C ASN A 334 -11.47 -23.55 -28.07
N LEU A 335 -12.22 -22.57 -28.59
CA LEU A 335 -13.65 -22.45 -28.31
C LEU A 335 -14.42 -23.68 -28.82
N ARG A 336 -14.12 -24.16 -30.03
CA ARG A 336 -14.75 -25.38 -30.59
C ARG A 336 -14.44 -26.63 -29.74
N LYS A 337 -13.21 -26.76 -29.24
CA LYS A 337 -12.78 -27.88 -28.39
C LYS A 337 -13.46 -27.82 -27.02
N GLY A 338 -13.56 -26.63 -26.43
CA GLY A 338 -13.99 -26.37 -25.06
C GLY A 338 -15.45 -25.94 -24.86
N TYR A 339 -16.23 -25.76 -25.93
CA TYR A 339 -17.62 -25.29 -25.86
C TYR A 339 -18.45 -26.07 -24.82
N PRO A 340 -19.24 -25.41 -23.95
CA PRO A 340 -19.65 -24.00 -24.00
C PRO A 340 -18.77 -23.01 -23.19
N LEU A 341 -17.55 -23.38 -22.81
CA LEU A 341 -16.67 -22.52 -22.01
C LEU A 341 -15.81 -21.64 -22.92
N HIS A 342 -15.83 -20.32 -22.70
CA HIS A 342 -15.00 -19.38 -23.46
C HIS A 342 -13.50 -19.65 -23.18
N PRO A 343 -12.59 -19.59 -24.18
CA PRO A 343 -11.18 -19.92 -23.95
C PRO A 343 -10.52 -19.05 -22.87
N GLU A 344 -10.78 -17.74 -22.91
CA GLU A 344 -10.23 -16.77 -21.95
C GLU A 344 -10.61 -17.10 -20.49
N LEU A 345 -11.85 -17.55 -20.25
CA LEU A 345 -12.30 -17.96 -18.91
C LEU A 345 -11.41 -19.09 -18.37
N ILE A 346 -11.11 -20.08 -19.20
CA ILE A 346 -10.31 -21.24 -18.81
C ILE A 346 -8.86 -20.84 -18.61
N ASP A 347 -8.30 -20.05 -19.53
CA ASP A 347 -6.92 -19.56 -19.44
C ASP A 347 -6.71 -18.76 -18.15
N THR A 348 -7.63 -17.86 -17.82
CA THR A 348 -7.55 -17.04 -16.61
C THR A 348 -7.66 -17.89 -15.33
N LEU A 349 -8.59 -18.83 -15.25
CA LEU A 349 -8.66 -19.74 -14.12
C LEU A 349 -7.40 -20.62 -14.01
N MET A 350 -6.89 -21.14 -15.14
CA MET A 350 -5.71 -22.01 -15.16
C MET A 350 -4.40 -21.31 -14.87
N GLN A 351 -4.24 -20.02 -15.23
CA GLN A 351 -2.97 -19.30 -15.08
C GLN A 351 -2.94 -18.42 -13.82
N LYS A 352 -4.05 -17.78 -13.46
CA LYS A 352 -4.08 -16.80 -12.37
C LYS A 352 -4.47 -17.44 -11.05
N THR A 353 -5.57 -18.20 -11.02
CA THR A 353 -6.05 -18.82 -9.77
C THR A 353 -5.20 -20.03 -9.35
N SER A 354 -4.47 -20.64 -10.28
CA SER A 354 -3.53 -21.74 -10.02
C SER A 354 -2.31 -21.37 -9.18
N THR A 355 -2.04 -20.07 -9.03
CA THR A 355 -0.93 -19.53 -8.22
C THR A 355 -1.28 -19.46 -6.73
N LEU A 356 -2.54 -19.70 -6.36
CA LEU A 356 -3.01 -19.65 -4.98
C LEU A 356 -2.73 -20.98 -4.27
N GLU A 357 -2.04 -20.93 -3.13
CA GLU A 357 -1.54 -22.10 -2.37
C GLU A 357 -2.64 -23.13 -2.01
N ASN A 358 -3.86 -22.66 -1.72
CA ASN A 358 -4.97 -23.52 -1.29
C ASN A 358 -5.91 -23.95 -2.42
N PHE A 359 -5.63 -23.57 -3.68
CA PHE A 359 -6.53 -23.88 -4.79
C PHE A 359 -6.19 -25.23 -5.43
N GLN A 360 -6.99 -26.26 -5.08
CA GLN A 360 -7.00 -27.54 -5.80
C GLN A 360 -7.52 -27.32 -7.23
N ARG A 361 -6.62 -26.95 -8.16
CA ARG A 361 -6.91 -26.32 -9.46
C ARG A 361 -8.17 -26.83 -10.16
N VAL A 362 -8.21 -28.11 -10.57
CA VAL A 362 -9.35 -28.65 -11.33
C VAL A 362 -10.63 -28.71 -10.49
N ARG A 363 -10.53 -29.11 -9.22
CA ARG A 363 -11.67 -29.21 -8.31
C ARG A 363 -12.26 -27.84 -7.96
N GLY A 364 -11.41 -26.86 -7.69
CA GLY A 364 -11.81 -25.50 -7.40
C GLY A 364 -12.44 -24.81 -8.61
N MET A 365 -11.90 -25.04 -9.82
CA MET A 365 -12.55 -24.59 -11.07
C MET A 365 -13.92 -25.24 -11.24
N LEU A 366 -14.05 -26.55 -11.01
CA LEU A 366 -15.35 -27.23 -11.09
C LEU A 366 -16.36 -26.67 -10.09
N ARG A 367 -15.97 -26.34 -8.86
CA ARG A 367 -16.87 -25.74 -7.88
C ARG A 367 -17.37 -24.37 -8.33
N LEU A 368 -16.46 -23.48 -8.74
CA LEU A 368 -16.83 -22.14 -9.23
C LEU A 368 -17.72 -22.22 -10.48
N LEU A 369 -17.33 -23.04 -11.45
CA LEU A 369 -18.08 -23.20 -12.70
C LEU A 369 -19.42 -23.89 -12.50
N ALA A 370 -19.53 -24.88 -11.61
CA ALA A 370 -20.81 -25.52 -11.31
C ALA A 370 -21.81 -24.54 -10.69
N GLN A 371 -21.38 -23.69 -9.73
CA GLN A 371 -22.25 -22.65 -9.18
C GLN A 371 -22.63 -21.61 -10.25
N THR A 372 -21.68 -21.24 -11.12
CA THR A 372 -21.90 -20.30 -12.22
C THR A 372 -22.91 -20.84 -13.24
N VAL A 373 -22.74 -22.09 -13.70
CA VAL A 373 -23.66 -22.77 -14.62
C VAL A 373 -25.04 -22.93 -13.98
N GLY A 374 -25.11 -23.35 -12.72
CA GLY A 374 -26.36 -23.42 -11.97
C GLY A 374 -27.08 -22.08 -11.91
N GLN A 375 -26.36 -20.98 -11.66
CA GLN A 375 -26.92 -19.63 -11.68
C GLN A 375 -27.40 -19.22 -13.08
N LEU A 376 -26.60 -19.43 -14.13
CA LEU A 376 -26.99 -19.08 -15.50
C LEU A 376 -28.27 -19.78 -15.95
N TRP A 377 -28.50 -21.03 -15.57
CA TRP A 377 -29.74 -21.76 -15.90
C TRP A 377 -30.95 -21.34 -15.07
N ARG A 378 -30.74 -20.77 -13.88
CA ARG A 378 -31.83 -20.18 -13.08
C ARG A 378 -32.25 -18.82 -13.60
N ASP A 379 -31.27 -17.96 -13.90
CA ASP A 379 -31.51 -16.56 -14.23
C ASP A 379 -31.82 -16.36 -15.72
N GLN A 380 -31.31 -17.25 -16.58
CA GLN A 380 -31.42 -17.21 -18.04
C GLN A 380 -31.25 -15.81 -18.68
N PRO A 381 -30.15 -15.09 -18.40
CA PRO A 381 -29.82 -13.84 -19.09
C PRO A 381 -29.87 -14.01 -20.61
N ARG A 382 -30.29 -12.95 -21.31
CA ARG A 382 -30.39 -12.96 -22.78
C ARG A 382 -29.00 -12.98 -23.40
N GLY A 383 -28.90 -13.48 -24.64
CA GLY A 383 -27.67 -13.34 -25.43
C GLY A 383 -26.47 -14.20 -25.00
N VAL A 384 -26.61 -15.08 -24.00
CA VAL A 384 -25.49 -15.94 -23.54
C VAL A 384 -25.23 -17.08 -24.52
N THR A 385 -24.24 -16.88 -25.39
CA THR A 385 -23.79 -17.86 -26.40
C THR A 385 -22.66 -18.78 -25.92
N ALA A 386 -21.90 -18.34 -24.92
CA ALA A 386 -20.87 -19.13 -24.21
C ALA A 386 -20.75 -18.64 -22.75
N VAL A 387 -20.16 -19.46 -21.88
CA VAL A 387 -19.84 -19.08 -20.50
C VAL A 387 -18.51 -18.32 -20.50
N HIS A 388 -18.59 -17.01 -20.27
CA HIS A 388 -17.46 -16.09 -20.07
C HIS A 388 -17.10 -15.89 -18.59
N LEU A 389 -15.91 -15.31 -18.33
CA LEU A 389 -15.39 -15.02 -16.99
C LEU A 389 -16.32 -14.14 -16.15
N HIS A 390 -16.92 -13.11 -16.75
CA HIS A 390 -17.82 -12.19 -16.06
C HIS A 390 -19.12 -12.82 -15.54
N HIS A 391 -19.46 -14.05 -15.96
CA HIS A 391 -20.62 -14.76 -15.42
C HIS A 391 -20.34 -15.35 -14.03
N ILE A 392 -19.06 -15.45 -13.61
CA ILE A 392 -18.74 -15.83 -12.24
C ILE A 392 -19.09 -14.64 -11.34
N ASP A 393 -20.28 -14.69 -10.75
CA ASP A 393 -20.84 -13.57 -10.00
C ASP A 393 -20.52 -13.67 -8.50
N PRO A 394 -19.69 -12.77 -7.94
CA PRO A 394 -19.45 -12.76 -6.51
C PRO A 394 -20.67 -12.33 -5.68
N GLY A 395 -21.72 -11.77 -6.30
CA GLY A 395 -23.01 -11.49 -5.64
C GLY A 395 -23.76 -12.76 -5.20
N ASN A 396 -23.39 -13.92 -5.74
CA ASN A 396 -23.84 -15.21 -5.25
C ASN A 396 -23.05 -15.61 -4.00
N GLU A 397 -23.73 -15.79 -2.86
CA GLU A 397 -23.11 -16.12 -1.57
C GLU A 397 -22.21 -17.34 -1.60
N ARG A 398 -22.56 -18.38 -2.38
CA ARG A 398 -21.73 -19.59 -2.49
C ARG A 398 -20.42 -19.29 -3.22
N ILE A 399 -20.48 -18.45 -4.26
CA ILE A 399 -19.28 -17.99 -4.98
C ILE A 399 -18.47 -17.05 -4.06
N ARG A 400 -19.10 -16.09 -3.39
CA ARG A 400 -18.49 -15.22 -2.37
C ARG A 400 -17.74 -16.03 -1.31
N LEU A 401 -18.37 -17.09 -0.78
CA LEU A 401 -17.78 -17.94 0.24
C LEU A 401 -16.58 -18.72 -0.30
N GLU A 402 -16.67 -19.26 -1.52
CA GLU A 402 -15.55 -19.96 -2.18
C GLU A 402 -14.35 -19.01 -2.38
N LEU A 403 -14.60 -17.79 -2.88
CA LEU A 403 -13.56 -16.76 -3.05
C LEU A 403 -12.92 -16.38 -1.71
N SER A 404 -13.73 -16.18 -0.68
CA SER A 404 -13.24 -15.68 0.61
C SER A 404 -12.52 -16.75 1.43
N THR A 405 -13.05 -17.98 1.49
CA THR A 405 -12.54 -19.05 2.36
C THR A 405 -11.52 -19.95 1.65
N LYS A 406 -11.88 -20.52 0.50
CA LYS A 406 -11.05 -21.53 -0.18
C LYS A 406 -9.93 -20.89 -0.99
N LEU A 407 -10.20 -19.75 -1.64
CA LEU A 407 -9.16 -18.97 -2.34
C LEU A 407 -8.37 -18.04 -1.41
N GLY A 408 -8.79 -17.86 -0.16
CA GLY A 408 -8.12 -16.98 0.81
C GLY A 408 -8.20 -15.49 0.48
N LEU A 409 -9.18 -15.05 -0.32
CA LEU A 409 -9.27 -13.69 -0.85
C LEU A 409 -10.09 -12.75 0.04
N GLN A 410 -10.05 -12.95 1.37
CA GLN A 410 -10.76 -12.11 2.34
C GLN A 410 -10.44 -10.62 2.18
N ALA A 411 -9.20 -10.29 1.81
CA ALA A 411 -8.75 -8.92 1.60
C ALA A 411 -9.46 -8.19 0.45
N PHE A 412 -10.03 -8.90 -0.53
CA PHE A 412 -10.77 -8.29 -1.64
C PHE A 412 -12.25 -8.06 -1.31
N ILE A 413 -12.77 -8.61 -0.22
CA ILE A 413 -14.20 -8.51 0.11
C ILE A 413 -14.71 -7.06 0.21
N PRO A 414 -13.96 -6.11 0.83
CA PRO A 414 -14.35 -4.71 0.81
C PRO A 414 -14.46 -4.13 -0.61
N ALA A 415 -13.45 -4.37 -1.45
CA ALA A 415 -13.44 -3.93 -2.86
C ALA A 415 -14.62 -4.50 -3.64
N ILE A 416 -14.92 -5.79 -3.44
CA ILE A 416 -16.01 -6.43 -4.14
C ILE A 416 -17.36 -5.84 -3.73
N ARG A 417 -17.59 -5.63 -2.43
CA ARG A 417 -18.83 -5.02 -1.91
C ARG A 417 -19.03 -3.60 -2.42
N ALA A 418 -17.95 -2.80 -2.42
CA ALA A 418 -18.01 -1.41 -2.84
C ALA A 418 -18.25 -1.28 -4.35
N ASP A 419 -17.47 -2.02 -5.17
CA ASP A 419 -17.33 -1.69 -6.58
C ASP A 419 -17.86 -2.75 -7.56
N VAL A 420 -17.89 -4.03 -7.17
CA VAL A 420 -18.16 -5.12 -8.13
C VAL A 420 -19.55 -5.75 -7.96
N SER A 421 -19.93 -6.16 -6.76
CA SER A 421 -21.21 -6.86 -6.51
C SER A 421 -21.55 -6.93 -5.02
N THR A 422 -22.83 -6.76 -4.70
CA THR A 422 -23.40 -7.03 -3.37
C THR A 422 -24.21 -8.33 -3.39
N THR A 423 -24.28 -9.02 -2.25
CA THR A 423 -25.21 -10.14 -2.02
C THR A 423 -26.60 -9.62 -1.65
N GLN A 424 -27.62 -10.47 -1.70
CA GLN A 424 -29.00 -10.09 -1.36
C GLN A 424 -29.14 -9.62 0.10
N ASP A 425 -28.35 -10.20 1.01
CA ASP A 425 -28.38 -9.90 2.45
C ASP A 425 -27.67 -8.58 2.82
N GLU A 426 -26.72 -8.12 2.01
CA GLU A 426 -25.88 -6.95 2.33
C GLU A 426 -26.61 -5.61 2.14
N GLY A 427 -27.66 -5.58 1.32
CA GLY A 427 -28.43 -4.36 1.01
C GLY A 427 -27.66 -3.32 0.19
N GLY A 428 -28.38 -2.52 -0.61
CA GLY A 428 -27.76 -1.55 -1.52
C GLY A 428 -27.16 -2.19 -2.77
N ASN A 429 -26.49 -1.38 -3.60
CA ASN A 429 -25.86 -1.82 -4.86
C ASN A 429 -24.40 -1.38 -4.88
N ALA A 430 -23.50 -2.28 -5.29
CA ALA A 430 -22.12 -1.95 -5.61
C ALA A 430 -22.05 -0.97 -6.81
N LEU A 431 -20.93 -0.28 -7.01
CA LEU A 431 -20.75 0.66 -8.13
C LEU A 431 -21.18 0.05 -9.46
N ALA A 432 -20.65 -1.12 -9.82
CA ALA A 432 -20.98 -1.81 -11.06
C ALA A 432 -22.50 -2.05 -11.24
N GLN A 433 -23.18 -2.52 -10.18
CA GLN A 433 -24.63 -2.73 -10.19
C GLN A 433 -25.41 -1.41 -10.31
N ARG A 434 -24.90 -0.32 -9.72
CA ARG A 434 -25.49 1.02 -9.89
C ARG A 434 -25.36 1.50 -11.33
N LEU A 435 -24.16 1.36 -11.93
CA LEU A 435 -23.93 1.71 -13.33
C LEU A 435 -24.89 0.93 -14.25
N ASP A 436 -25.10 -0.35 -13.99
CA ASP A 436 -26.06 -1.16 -14.76
C ASP A 436 -27.49 -0.60 -14.65
N SER A 437 -27.91 -0.20 -13.45
CA SER A 437 -29.24 0.38 -13.21
C SER A 437 -29.44 1.82 -13.67
N GLN A 438 -28.37 2.57 -13.92
CA GLN A 438 -28.42 4.00 -14.27
C GLN A 438 -28.06 4.26 -15.73
N GLU A 439 -26.96 3.67 -16.20
CA GLU A 439 -26.36 3.94 -17.51
C GLU A 439 -26.67 2.87 -18.55
N PHE A 440 -26.98 1.64 -18.12
CA PHE A 440 -27.19 0.46 -18.99
C PHE A 440 -28.56 -0.20 -18.81
N THR A 441 -29.57 0.57 -18.37
CA THR A 441 -30.92 0.04 -18.14
C THR A 441 -31.52 -0.59 -19.40
N GLY A 442 -31.93 -1.86 -19.29
CA GLY A 442 -32.53 -2.61 -20.41
C GLY A 442 -31.51 -3.16 -21.42
N MET A 443 -30.22 -3.02 -21.15
CA MET A 443 -29.12 -3.59 -21.93
C MET A 443 -28.42 -4.71 -21.15
N GLU A 444 -27.35 -5.28 -21.72
CA GLU A 444 -26.44 -6.15 -20.95
C GLU A 444 -25.81 -5.37 -19.78
N PRO A 445 -25.50 -6.02 -18.64
CA PRO A 445 -24.98 -5.37 -17.44
C PRO A 445 -23.48 -5.05 -17.59
N TYR A 446 -23.14 -4.11 -18.48
CA TYR A 446 -21.76 -3.78 -18.86
C TYR A 446 -20.87 -3.37 -17.67
N GLY A 447 -21.43 -2.71 -16.66
CA GLY A 447 -20.72 -2.36 -15.42
C GLY A 447 -20.31 -3.61 -14.66
N SER A 448 -21.26 -4.50 -14.37
CA SER A 448 -20.98 -5.79 -13.70
C SER A 448 -20.06 -6.68 -14.54
N MET A 449 -20.24 -6.70 -15.86
CA MET A 449 -19.39 -7.47 -16.76
C MET A 449 -17.93 -7.07 -16.65
N ALA A 450 -17.64 -5.77 -16.80
CA ALA A 450 -16.29 -5.25 -16.71
C ALA A 450 -15.68 -5.44 -15.30
N ALA A 451 -16.43 -5.10 -14.25
CA ALA A 451 -15.95 -5.19 -12.87
C ALA A 451 -15.62 -6.63 -12.46
N ARG A 452 -16.48 -7.60 -12.80
CA ARG A 452 -16.24 -9.02 -12.50
C ARG A 452 -15.02 -9.56 -13.25
N THR A 453 -14.87 -9.24 -14.54
CA THR A 453 -13.66 -9.65 -15.28
C THR A 453 -12.40 -9.05 -14.65
N VAL A 454 -12.36 -7.74 -14.40
CA VAL A 454 -11.19 -7.10 -13.79
C VAL A 454 -10.87 -7.71 -12.42
N LEU A 455 -11.88 -8.02 -11.60
CA LEU A 455 -11.71 -8.69 -10.31
C LEU A 455 -10.96 -10.02 -10.47
N PHE A 456 -11.44 -10.93 -11.32
CA PHE A 456 -10.81 -12.24 -11.49
C PHE A 456 -9.37 -12.15 -12.02
N HIS A 457 -9.07 -11.15 -12.85
CA HIS A 457 -7.70 -10.90 -13.28
C HIS A 457 -6.80 -10.30 -12.19
N SER A 458 -7.38 -9.77 -11.11
CA SER A 458 -6.65 -9.20 -9.96
C SER A 458 -6.21 -10.27 -8.95
N LEU A 459 -6.72 -11.51 -9.05
CA LEU A 459 -6.56 -12.56 -8.04
C LEU A 459 -5.24 -13.36 -8.13
N ALA A 460 -4.28 -12.96 -8.96
CA ALA A 460 -3.01 -13.68 -9.09
C ALA A 460 -2.10 -13.42 -7.88
N PHE A 461 -1.37 -14.44 -7.39
CA PHE A 461 -0.38 -14.26 -6.32
C PHE A 461 0.81 -13.42 -6.81
N ASN A 462 1.31 -13.72 -8.00
CA ASN A 462 2.45 -13.02 -8.60
C ASN A 462 2.06 -11.63 -9.10
N GLU A 463 2.76 -10.60 -8.62
CA GLU A 463 2.51 -9.20 -8.97
C GLU A 463 2.49 -8.93 -10.50
N PRO A 464 3.39 -9.48 -11.34
CA PRO A 464 3.35 -9.27 -12.79
C PRO A 464 2.10 -9.85 -13.48
N LEU A 465 1.46 -10.85 -12.86
CA LEU A 465 0.26 -11.50 -13.38
C LEU A 465 -1.03 -10.80 -12.92
N LYS A 466 -0.98 -9.86 -11.96
CA LYS A 466 -2.17 -9.14 -11.50
C LYS A 466 -2.66 -8.14 -12.54
N GLY A 467 -3.96 -8.09 -12.70
CA GLY A 467 -4.66 -7.21 -13.63
C GLY A 467 -4.62 -7.66 -15.09
N LEU A 468 -5.22 -6.86 -15.96
CA LEU A 468 -5.25 -7.10 -17.39
C LEU A 468 -5.19 -5.80 -18.20
N SER A 469 -4.60 -5.87 -19.38
CA SER A 469 -4.61 -4.81 -20.37
C SER A 469 -6.00 -4.58 -20.97
N ARG A 470 -6.19 -3.45 -21.66
CA ARG A 470 -7.44 -3.16 -22.35
C ARG A 470 -7.78 -4.21 -23.40
N LEU A 471 -6.78 -4.68 -24.14
CA LEU A 471 -6.95 -5.69 -25.18
C LEU A 471 -7.41 -7.03 -24.58
N GLU A 472 -6.81 -7.48 -23.48
CA GLU A 472 -7.21 -8.69 -22.77
C GLU A 472 -8.65 -8.60 -22.23
N LEU A 473 -9.04 -7.43 -21.70
CA LEU A 473 -10.40 -7.18 -21.21
C LEU A 473 -11.43 -7.32 -22.35
N ASN A 474 -11.14 -6.72 -23.50
CA ASN A 474 -11.99 -6.82 -24.67
C ASN A 474 -12.14 -8.28 -25.12
N TYR A 475 -11.05 -9.06 -25.14
CA TYR A 475 -11.11 -10.48 -25.49
C TYR A 475 -11.96 -11.31 -24.50
N SER A 476 -11.91 -11.00 -23.21
CA SER A 476 -12.74 -11.64 -22.19
C SER A 476 -14.23 -11.30 -22.32
N LEU A 477 -14.56 -10.07 -22.75
CA LEU A 477 -15.94 -9.56 -22.76
C LEU A 477 -16.67 -9.67 -24.10
N TYR A 478 -15.94 -9.58 -25.22
CA TYR A 478 -16.56 -9.53 -26.55
C TYR A 478 -17.26 -10.85 -26.86
N ALA A 479 -18.58 -10.77 -26.95
CA ALA A 479 -19.49 -11.85 -27.33
C ALA A 479 -20.50 -11.34 -28.37
N PRO A 480 -21.17 -12.21 -29.14
CA PRO A 480 -22.12 -11.82 -30.18
C PRO A 480 -23.21 -10.82 -29.75
N ALA A 481 -23.65 -10.87 -28.48
CA ALA A 481 -24.68 -9.98 -27.92
C ALA A 481 -24.13 -8.67 -27.31
N VAL A 482 -22.81 -8.51 -27.23
CA VAL A 482 -22.13 -7.41 -26.53
C VAL A 482 -21.67 -6.36 -27.53
N ASP A 483 -22.00 -5.09 -27.28
CA ASP A 483 -21.54 -3.96 -28.08
C ASP A 483 -20.23 -3.38 -27.48
N PRO A 484 -19.12 -3.36 -28.23
CA PRO A 484 -17.85 -2.77 -27.81
C PRO A 484 -17.95 -1.33 -27.26
N ALA A 485 -18.83 -0.49 -27.81
CA ALA A 485 -18.93 0.91 -27.39
C ALA A 485 -19.41 1.06 -25.94
N PHE A 486 -20.29 0.17 -25.48
CA PHE A 486 -20.76 0.17 -24.10
C PHE A 486 -19.73 -0.44 -23.14
N VAL A 487 -18.87 -1.36 -23.61
CA VAL A 487 -17.71 -1.83 -22.84
C VAL A 487 -16.71 -0.68 -22.61
N ASP A 488 -16.46 0.16 -23.61
CA ASP A 488 -15.63 1.38 -23.46
C ASP A 488 -16.22 2.35 -22.44
N LYS A 489 -17.53 2.61 -22.53
CA LYS A 489 -18.25 3.45 -21.57
C LYS A 489 -18.17 2.91 -20.15
N ALA A 490 -18.43 1.62 -19.94
CA ALA A 490 -18.46 0.99 -18.61
C ALA A 490 -17.10 1.06 -17.91
N VAL A 491 -16.01 0.77 -18.63
CA VAL A 491 -14.67 0.82 -18.04
C VAL A 491 -14.27 2.25 -17.71
N ARG A 492 -14.59 3.24 -18.56
CA ARG A 492 -14.33 4.64 -18.25
C ARG A 492 -15.03 5.05 -16.95
N LEU A 493 -16.32 4.73 -16.82
CA LEU A 493 -17.10 5.03 -15.60
C LEU A 493 -16.53 4.31 -14.37
N LEU A 494 -16.12 3.05 -14.50
CA LEU A 494 -15.42 2.34 -13.42
C LEU A 494 -14.10 3.02 -13.02
N GLN A 495 -13.30 3.49 -13.98
CA GLN A 495 -12.05 4.22 -13.69
C GLN A 495 -12.29 5.59 -13.02
N GLU A 496 -13.41 6.23 -13.34
CA GLU A 496 -13.79 7.53 -12.79
C GLU A 496 -14.36 7.42 -11.37
N GLU A 497 -15.16 6.38 -11.09
CA GLU A 497 -15.98 6.31 -9.88
C GLU A 497 -15.53 5.26 -8.83
N SER A 498 -14.75 4.26 -9.22
CA SER A 498 -14.30 3.18 -8.33
C SER A 498 -13.42 3.72 -7.20
N GLU A 499 -13.52 3.11 -6.03
CA GLU A 499 -12.66 3.41 -4.89
C GLU A 499 -11.53 2.41 -4.74
N TYR A 500 -11.58 1.28 -5.44
CA TYR A 500 -10.60 0.19 -5.32
C TYR A 500 -9.89 -0.13 -6.63
N LEU A 501 -10.24 0.51 -7.76
CA LEU A 501 -9.53 0.30 -9.01
C LEU A 501 -8.20 1.07 -9.02
N ASP A 502 -7.14 0.41 -9.50
CA ASP A 502 -5.83 1.03 -9.65
C ASP A 502 -5.88 2.13 -10.74
N ASP A 503 -5.54 3.37 -10.34
CA ASP A 503 -5.48 4.55 -11.21
C ASP A 503 -4.06 4.90 -11.68
N SER A 504 -3.08 4.06 -11.37
CA SER A 504 -1.71 4.25 -11.84
C SER A 504 -1.66 4.17 -13.37
N GLY A 505 -1.32 5.28 -14.02
CA GLY A 505 -1.36 5.43 -15.48
C GLY A 505 -0.39 4.55 -16.28
N THR A 506 0.24 3.54 -15.66
CA THR A 506 1.40 2.82 -16.20
C THR A 506 1.23 1.32 -16.45
N SER A 507 0.19 0.60 -16.03
CA SER A 507 -0.22 -0.70 -16.63
C SER A 507 -1.29 -1.46 -15.85
N LYS A 508 -2.10 -2.22 -16.62
CA LYS A 508 -3.10 -3.24 -16.22
C LYS A 508 -4.22 -2.77 -15.28
N LEU A 509 -5.47 -2.84 -15.75
CA LEU A 509 -6.66 -2.69 -14.92
C LEU A 509 -6.69 -3.79 -13.86
N ARG A 510 -6.80 -3.40 -12.60
CA ARG A 510 -6.93 -4.32 -11.45
C ARG A 510 -7.63 -3.65 -10.28
N PHE A 511 -8.30 -4.46 -9.48
CA PHE A 511 -8.73 -4.07 -8.15
C PHE A 511 -7.58 -4.22 -7.16
N LEU A 512 -7.50 -3.26 -6.25
CA LEU A 512 -6.64 -3.26 -5.09
C LEU A 512 -7.40 -3.87 -3.90
N THR A 513 -6.67 -4.43 -2.94
CA THR A 513 -7.26 -4.88 -1.66
C THR A 513 -7.60 -3.71 -0.75
N ASP A 514 -6.83 -2.64 -0.87
CA ASP A 514 -6.96 -1.41 -0.09
C ASP A 514 -7.53 -0.30 -0.96
N ALA A 515 -8.34 0.58 -0.36
CA ALA A 515 -8.99 1.64 -1.10
C ALA A 515 -7.98 2.66 -1.64
N ASN A 516 -8.17 3.16 -2.85
CA ASN A 516 -7.34 4.17 -3.48
C ASN A 516 -7.60 5.54 -2.84
N LEU A 517 -6.73 5.91 -1.89
CA LEU A 517 -6.83 7.18 -1.16
C LEU A 517 -6.89 8.41 -2.09
N ASN A 518 -6.26 8.38 -3.27
CA ASN A 518 -6.30 9.50 -4.20
C ASN A 518 -7.71 9.70 -4.78
N GLN A 519 -8.34 8.62 -5.25
CA GLN A 519 -9.71 8.66 -5.76
C GLN A 519 -10.71 9.04 -4.66
N MET A 520 -10.53 8.51 -3.45
CA MET A 520 -11.37 8.85 -2.30
C MET A 520 -11.32 10.34 -1.94
N VAL A 521 -10.14 10.96 -1.98
CA VAL A 521 -9.98 12.40 -1.74
C VAL A 521 -10.67 13.20 -2.84
N ARG A 522 -10.38 12.91 -4.12
CA ARG A 522 -10.98 13.63 -5.27
C ARG A 522 -12.51 13.59 -5.27
N LYS A 523 -13.08 12.42 -4.97
CA LYS A 523 -14.54 12.25 -4.88
C LYS A 523 -15.15 13.13 -3.79
N ARG A 524 -14.48 13.24 -2.64
CA ARG A 524 -14.91 14.11 -1.54
C ARG A 524 -14.73 15.59 -1.84
N GLU A 525 -13.66 15.98 -2.54
CA GLU A 525 -13.47 17.39 -2.97
C GLU A 525 -14.66 17.91 -3.79
N GLY A 526 -15.30 17.02 -4.57
CA GLY A 526 -16.51 17.31 -5.34
C GLY A 526 -17.82 17.38 -4.53
N GLN A 527 -17.84 16.90 -3.28
CA GLN A 527 -19.05 16.92 -2.43
C GLN A 527 -19.26 18.25 -1.70
N PHE A 528 -18.21 19.06 -1.53
CA PHE A 528 -18.33 20.35 -0.88
C PHE A 528 -18.88 21.39 -1.85
N ASP A 529 -19.97 22.05 -1.48
CA ASP A 529 -20.48 23.20 -2.23
C ASP A 529 -19.59 24.44 -2.03
N LEU A 530 -19.84 25.49 -2.81
CA LEU A 530 -19.04 26.72 -2.74
C LEU A 530 -19.21 27.43 -1.38
N GLU A 531 -20.39 27.33 -0.76
CA GLU A 531 -20.67 27.97 0.53
C GLU A 531 -19.84 27.37 1.66
N SER A 532 -19.79 26.04 1.77
CA SER A 532 -18.96 25.36 2.78
C SER A 532 -17.48 25.71 2.62
N VAL A 533 -17.01 25.83 1.38
CA VAL A 533 -15.63 26.24 1.09
C VAL A 533 -15.38 27.69 1.48
N ARG A 534 -16.36 28.59 1.23
CA ARG A 534 -16.29 30.01 1.62
C ARG A 534 -16.22 30.18 3.13
N GLU A 535 -17.06 29.48 3.89
CA GLU A 535 -17.06 29.54 5.36
C GLU A 535 -15.70 29.15 5.94
N GLU A 536 -15.12 28.05 5.46
CA GLU A 536 -13.80 27.59 5.90
C GLU A 536 -12.68 28.56 5.50
N LEU A 537 -12.75 29.14 4.29
CA LEU A 537 -11.81 30.16 3.85
C LEU A 537 -11.85 31.39 4.75
N ASN A 538 -13.04 31.90 5.05
CA ASN A 538 -13.22 33.08 5.89
C ASN A 538 -12.68 32.83 7.31
N ARG A 539 -12.94 31.65 7.87
CA ARG A 539 -12.38 31.23 9.15
C ARG A 539 -10.85 31.15 9.10
N ARG A 540 -10.28 30.57 8.04
CA ARG A 540 -8.82 30.42 7.87
C ARG A 540 -8.13 31.77 7.70
N ILE A 541 -8.65 32.65 6.86
CA ILE A 541 -8.15 34.02 6.65
C ILE A 541 -8.16 34.78 7.98
N GLY A 542 -9.26 34.70 8.73
CA GLY A 542 -9.35 35.34 10.05
C GLY A 542 -8.33 34.81 11.06
N THR A 543 -8.00 33.51 11.00
CA THR A 543 -6.94 32.92 11.82
C THR A 543 -5.55 33.43 11.42
N ILE A 544 -5.28 33.51 10.11
CA ILE A 544 -3.97 33.92 9.56
C ILE A 544 -3.69 35.41 9.82
N PHE A 545 -4.72 36.25 9.72
CA PHE A 545 -4.63 37.69 9.98
C PHE A 545 -5.17 38.06 11.37
N ALA A 546 -5.13 37.14 12.33
CA ALA A 546 -5.48 37.40 13.71
C ALA A 546 -4.59 38.50 14.31
N LYS A 547 -5.09 39.15 15.37
CA LYS A 547 -4.43 40.28 16.03
C LYS A 547 -3.02 39.91 16.51
N GLN A 548 -2.04 40.67 16.07
CA GLN A 548 -0.69 40.70 16.64
C GLN A 548 -0.36 42.13 17.08
N ARG A 549 0.11 42.96 16.15
CA ARG A 549 0.43 44.38 16.39
C ARG A 549 -0.59 45.33 15.79
N LEU A 550 -1.20 44.97 14.66
CA LEU A 550 -2.26 45.75 14.02
C LEU A 550 -3.62 45.18 14.44
N GLU A 551 -4.61 46.04 14.64
CA GLU A 551 -5.99 45.62 14.91
C GLU A 551 -6.65 45.12 13.61
N PRO A 552 -6.97 43.82 13.47
CA PRO A 552 -7.51 43.32 12.21
C PRO A 552 -9.00 43.67 12.07
N VAL A 553 -9.36 44.22 10.91
CA VAL A 553 -10.75 44.36 10.47
C VAL A 553 -10.95 43.40 9.30
N LEU A 554 -11.66 42.30 9.55
CA LEU A 554 -11.86 41.26 8.55
C LEU A 554 -13.05 41.60 7.65
N PHE A 555 -12.80 41.60 6.35
CA PHE A 555 -13.80 41.73 5.30
C PHE A 555 -14.69 42.99 5.40
N PRO A 556 -14.13 44.19 5.66
CA PRO A 556 -14.95 45.39 5.78
C PRO A 556 -15.66 45.69 4.46
N SER A 557 -16.98 45.77 4.51
CA SER A 557 -17.82 46.08 3.34
C SER A 557 -18.17 47.56 3.23
N SER A 558 -18.09 48.28 4.36
CA SER A 558 -18.46 49.69 4.49
C SER A 558 -17.48 50.48 5.37
N PRO A 559 -17.36 51.81 5.18
CA PRO A 559 -16.50 52.65 6.02
C PRO A 559 -16.89 52.70 7.51
N ALA A 560 -18.10 52.27 7.88
CA ALA A 560 -18.57 52.22 9.26
C ALA A 560 -17.95 51.06 10.07
N GLU A 561 -17.51 50.01 9.39
CA GLU A 561 -16.93 48.81 10.02
C GLU A 561 -15.47 49.01 10.46
N ILE A 562 -14.81 50.07 9.99
CA ILE A 562 -13.45 50.43 10.40
C ILE A 562 -13.52 51.67 11.30
N PRO A 563 -13.20 51.54 12.61
CA PRO A 563 -13.19 52.68 13.51
C PRO A 563 -12.24 53.80 13.06
N ASP A 564 -12.55 55.06 13.41
CA ASP A 564 -11.70 56.24 13.18
C ASP A 564 -11.30 56.86 14.52
N ASP A 565 -10.68 56.05 15.36
CA ASP A 565 -10.22 56.37 16.71
C ASP A 565 -8.69 56.25 16.82
N THR A 566 -8.17 56.28 18.04
CA THR A 566 -6.74 56.18 18.35
C THR A 566 -6.35 54.82 18.94
N ASP A 567 -7.21 53.82 18.84
CA ASP A 567 -6.96 52.47 19.38
C ASP A 567 -6.13 51.61 18.40
N GLY A 568 -6.17 51.96 17.10
CA GLY A 568 -5.37 51.37 16.03
C GLY A 568 -3.88 51.77 16.07
N PRO A 569 -3.06 51.19 15.18
CA PRO A 569 -3.34 51.05 13.74
C PRO A 569 -4.12 49.79 13.33
N TYR A 570 -4.98 49.94 12.33
CA TYR A 570 -5.88 48.92 11.79
C TYR A 570 -5.35 48.25 10.52
N LEU A 571 -5.54 46.93 10.40
CA LEU A 571 -5.31 46.15 9.18
C LEU A 571 -6.65 45.65 8.60
N ALA A 572 -7.10 46.26 7.52
CA ALA A 572 -8.29 45.84 6.79
C ALA A 572 -7.97 44.71 5.79
N VAL A 573 -8.55 43.54 5.99
CA VAL A 573 -8.38 42.37 5.11
C VAL A 573 -9.55 42.32 4.12
N ILE A 574 -9.32 42.65 2.85
CA ILE A 574 -10.38 42.77 1.86
C ILE A 574 -10.85 41.39 1.37
N HIS A 575 -12.16 41.17 1.29
CA HIS A 575 -12.70 39.87 0.85
C HIS A 575 -12.34 39.58 -0.61
N TRP A 576 -11.87 38.36 -0.88
CA TRP A 576 -11.37 37.95 -2.20
C TRP A 576 -12.46 37.92 -3.29
N GLU A 577 -13.72 37.63 -2.96
CA GLU A 577 -14.85 37.78 -3.90
C GLU A 577 -15.23 39.24 -4.16
N GLY A 578 -14.90 40.14 -3.23
CA GLY A 578 -15.24 41.55 -3.36
C GLY A 578 -14.28 42.24 -4.32
N HIS A 579 -12.97 42.15 -4.05
CA HIS A 579 -11.94 42.79 -4.85
C HIS A 579 -10.65 41.95 -4.87
N THR A 580 -10.04 41.85 -6.05
CA THR A 580 -8.72 41.22 -6.26
C THR A 580 -7.80 42.17 -7.01
N VAL A 581 -6.49 42.03 -6.81
CA VAL A 581 -5.46 42.80 -7.51
C VAL A 581 -4.77 41.92 -8.55
N LYS A 582 -4.46 42.49 -9.72
CA LYS A 582 -3.67 41.83 -10.77
C LYS A 582 -2.24 42.37 -10.74
N GLN A 583 -1.24 41.51 -10.47
CA GLN A 583 0.15 41.95 -10.35
C GLN A 583 0.69 42.64 -11.63
N ALA A 584 0.25 42.23 -12.81
CA ALA A 584 0.65 42.83 -14.08
C ALA A 584 0.11 44.26 -14.30
N SER A 585 -0.93 44.66 -13.55
CA SER A 585 -1.60 45.96 -13.68
C SER A 585 -2.18 46.38 -12.33
N ILE A 586 -1.33 46.89 -11.44
CA ILE A 586 -1.75 47.29 -10.10
C ILE A 586 -2.66 48.51 -10.19
N GLN A 587 -3.92 48.34 -9.81
CA GLN A 587 -4.92 49.40 -9.69
C GLN A 587 -5.35 49.48 -8.22
N LEU A 588 -5.63 50.69 -7.74
CA LEU A 588 -6.17 50.88 -6.40
C LEU A 588 -7.65 50.48 -6.39
N PRO A 589 -8.09 49.48 -5.60
CA PRO A 589 -9.49 49.08 -5.56
C PRO A 589 -10.40 50.23 -5.08
N GLU A 590 -11.57 50.39 -5.71
CA GLU A 590 -12.53 51.44 -5.35
C GLU A 590 -12.98 51.34 -3.89
N LEU A 591 -13.22 50.11 -3.41
CA LEU A 591 -13.54 49.87 -2.00
C LEU A 591 -12.42 50.33 -1.07
N VAL A 592 -11.16 50.03 -1.38
CA VAL A 592 -9.99 50.48 -0.58
C VAL A 592 -9.92 52.01 -0.55
N GLN A 593 -10.11 52.66 -1.71
CA GLN A 593 -10.14 54.12 -1.79
C GLN A 593 -11.25 54.72 -0.93
N ARG A 594 -12.44 54.14 -0.97
CA ARG A 594 -13.59 54.59 -0.18
C ARG A 594 -13.37 54.40 1.32
N LEU A 595 -12.94 53.20 1.74
CA LEU A 595 -12.64 52.88 3.15
C LEU A 595 -11.54 53.80 3.72
N PHE A 596 -10.57 54.20 2.91
CA PHE A 596 -9.49 55.10 3.31
C PHE A 596 -9.93 56.58 3.44
N LYS A 597 -10.84 57.04 2.57
CA LYS A 597 -11.29 58.45 2.56
C LYS A 597 -12.42 58.74 3.54
N GLU A 598 -13.30 57.76 3.75
CA GLU A 598 -14.57 57.92 4.45
C GLU A 598 -14.62 57.18 5.79
N LYS A 599 -15.54 57.59 6.67
CA LYS A 599 -15.89 56.91 7.92
C LYS A 599 -17.40 56.96 8.19
N GLY A 600 -17.89 55.96 8.90
CA GLY A 600 -19.31 55.86 9.26
C GLY A 600 -20.23 55.73 8.04
N ASP A 601 -21.53 55.81 8.26
CA ASP A 601 -22.53 55.57 7.20
C ASP A 601 -22.75 56.79 6.28
N ASN A 602 -22.39 57.99 6.73
CA ASN A 602 -22.71 59.26 6.06
C ASN A 602 -21.57 59.83 5.19
N ALA A 603 -20.63 58.99 4.73
CA ALA A 603 -19.48 59.40 3.92
C ALA A 603 -18.65 60.56 4.56
N ASN A 604 -18.58 60.59 5.89
CA ASN A 604 -17.81 61.61 6.60
C ASN A 604 -16.31 61.42 6.32
N VAL A 605 -15.56 62.50 6.31
CA VAL A 605 -14.11 62.45 6.06
C VAL A 605 -13.41 61.70 7.20
N ARG A 606 -12.64 60.65 6.85
CA ARG A 606 -11.77 59.93 7.78
C ARG A 606 -10.60 60.81 8.20
N LEU A 607 -10.38 60.92 9.51
CA LEU A 607 -9.32 61.76 10.09
C LEU A 607 -8.02 60.97 10.23
N ASN A 608 -8.08 59.78 10.83
CA ASN A 608 -6.89 59.00 11.19
C ASN A 608 -6.47 58.06 10.04
N ARG A 609 -6.22 58.64 8.87
CA ARG A 609 -5.91 57.90 7.64
C ARG A 609 -4.56 57.17 7.70
N ASN A 610 -3.61 57.71 8.45
CA ASN A 610 -2.30 57.08 8.61
C ASN A 610 -2.36 55.82 9.51
N ASN A 611 -3.50 55.58 10.17
CA ASN A 611 -3.71 54.39 11.00
C ASN A 611 -4.37 53.23 10.25
N LEU A 612 -4.38 53.23 8.91
CA LEU A 612 -5.10 52.23 8.14
C LEU A 612 -4.23 51.58 7.05
N VAL A 613 -4.04 50.26 7.17
CA VAL A 613 -3.34 49.41 6.20
C VAL A 613 -4.34 48.41 5.61
N PHE A 614 -4.20 48.07 4.34
CA PHE A 614 -5.05 47.10 3.66
C PHE A 614 -4.24 45.93 3.12
N VAL A 615 -4.84 44.75 3.12
CA VAL A 615 -4.32 43.58 2.39
C VAL A 615 -5.40 43.02 1.46
N CYS A 616 -5.02 42.75 0.21
CA CYS A 616 -5.90 42.28 -0.86
C CYS A 616 -5.37 40.98 -1.48
N ALA A 617 -6.31 40.18 -1.99
CA ALA A 617 -6.03 38.94 -2.71
C ALA A 617 -5.46 39.18 -4.12
N ASP A 618 -4.51 38.35 -4.54
CA ASP A 618 -4.00 38.27 -5.91
C ASP A 618 -4.97 37.42 -6.76
N ALA A 619 -5.44 37.98 -7.87
CA ALA A 619 -6.44 37.34 -8.73
C ALA A 619 -5.99 35.97 -9.28
N LEU A 620 -4.69 35.75 -9.49
CA LEU A 620 -4.17 34.49 -10.05
C LEU A 620 -4.09 33.36 -9.00
N GLN A 621 -4.14 33.69 -7.71
CA GLN A 621 -3.98 32.74 -6.61
C GLN A 621 -5.31 32.27 -6.01
N VAL A 622 -6.42 32.90 -6.39
CA VAL A 622 -7.76 32.58 -5.84
C VAL A 622 -8.16 31.12 -6.14
N ASP A 623 -7.98 30.66 -7.39
CA ASP A 623 -8.35 29.29 -7.77
C ASP A 623 -7.50 28.25 -7.02
N ASP A 624 -6.22 28.52 -6.79
CA ASP A 624 -5.37 27.61 -6.03
C ASP A 624 -5.80 27.55 -4.56
N MET A 625 -6.07 28.71 -3.95
CA MET A 625 -6.60 28.82 -2.59
C MET A 625 -7.92 28.04 -2.44
N LEU A 626 -8.85 28.13 -3.40
CA LEU A 626 -10.11 27.38 -3.42
C LEU A 626 -9.89 25.86 -3.53
N ARG A 627 -9.00 25.42 -4.41
CA ARG A 627 -8.67 23.98 -4.55
C ARG A 627 -8.07 23.43 -3.25
N LYS A 628 -7.10 24.13 -2.66
CA LYS A 628 -6.46 23.72 -1.40
C LYS A 628 -7.46 23.64 -0.24
N ALA A 629 -8.44 24.55 -0.19
CA ALA A 629 -9.53 24.49 0.77
C ALA A 629 -10.39 23.23 0.61
N ARG A 630 -10.76 22.86 -0.63
CA ARG A 630 -11.50 21.62 -0.91
C ARG A 630 -10.73 20.37 -0.51
N THR A 631 -9.44 20.29 -0.84
CA THR A 631 -8.57 19.18 -0.43
C THR A 631 -8.48 19.07 1.09
N TYR A 632 -8.33 20.21 1.78
CA TYR A 632 -8.31 20.26 3.24
C TYR A 632 -9.61 19.73 3.85
N LEU A 633 -10.77 20.21 3.38
CA LEU A 633 -12.09 19.77 3.86
C LEU A 633 -12.33 18.28 3.61
N ALA A 634 -11.96 17.78 2.41
CA ALA A 634 -12.07 16.37 2.06
C ALA A 634 -11.24 15.49 3.00
N LEU A 635 -9.99 15.85 3.25
CA LEU A 635 -9.11 15.12 4.16
C LEU A 635 -9.55 15.25 5.62
N GLN A 636 -10.08 16.40 6.03
CA GLN A 636 -10.63 16.59 7.37
C GLN A 636 -11.80 15.65 7.63
N GLN A 637 -12.74 15.55 6.67
CA GLN A 637 -13.87 14.64 6.79
C GLN A 637 -13.42 13.18 6.78
N MET A 638 -12.39 12.83 5.99
CA MET A 638 -11.84 11.47 5.94
C MET A 638 -11.20 11.02 7.26
N GLN A 639 -10.84 11.93 8.16
CA GLN A 639 -10.30 11.57 9.48
C GLN A 639 -11.37 11.17 10.51
N HIS A 640 -12.65 11.28 10.15
CA HIS A 640 -13.75 11.06 11.06
C HIS A 640 -14.76 10.06 10.48
N GLY A 641 -15.46 9.33 11.36
CA GLY A 641 -16.55 8.42 11.00
C GLY A 641 -16.12 6.99 10.62
N ASP A 642 -17.12 6.20 10.20
CA ASP A 642 -16.98 4.76 9.96
C ASP A 642 -15.99 4.42 8.84
N LEU A 643 -15.87 5.32 7.85
CA LEU A 643 -14.91 5.13 6.78
C LEU A 643 -13.47 5.11 7.31
N PHE A 644 -13.07 6.07 8.15
CA PHE A 644 -11.72 6.11 8.69
C PHE A 644 -11.42 4.84 9.50
N ALA A 645 -12.40 4.38 10.28
CA ALA A 645 -12.30 3.14 11.05
C ALA A 645 -12.17 1.89 10.16
N SER A 646 -12.74 1.91 8.95
CA SER A 646 -12.63 0.81 7.98
C SER A 646 -11.31 0.75 7.20
N LEU A 647 -10.53 1.84 7.20
CA LEU A 647 -9.22 1.89 6.55
C LEU A 647 -8.18 1.09 7.34
N GLN A 648 -7.21 0.50 6.63
CA GLN A 648 -6.06 -0.16 7.26
C GLN A 648 -5.18 0.85 8.02
N SER A 649 -4.45 0.41 9.05
CA SER A 649 -3.61 1.30 9.89
C SER A 649 -2.65 2.17 9.06
N HIS A 650 -1.99 1.58 8.06
CA HIS A 650 -1.08 2.33 7.18
C HIS A 650 -1.80 3.40 6.34
N GLN A 651 -3.05 3.16 5.93
CA GLN A 651 -3.86 4.14 5.21
C GLN A 651 -4.39 5.23 6.12
N GLN A 652 -4.77 4.88 7.36
CA GLN A 652 -5.14 5.85 8.38
C GLN A 652 -3.99 6.82 8.65
N ASP A 653 -2.76 6.33 8.74
CA ASP A 653 -1.58 7.16 8.94
C ASP A 653 -1.28 8.02 7.70
N GLN A 654 -1.43 7.49 6.49
CA GLN A 654 -1.32 8.29 5.26
C GLN A 654 -2.37 9.41 5.18
N VAL A 655 -3.62 9.16 5.59
CA VAL A 655 -4.67 10.20 5.63
C VAL A 655 -4.32 11.26 6.67
N LYS A 656 -3.79 10.87 7.84
CA LYS A 656 -3.32 11.82 8.87
C LYS A 656 -2.17 12.69 8.36
N GLU A 657 -1.19 12.09 7.71
CA GLU A 657 -0.04 12.80 7.13
C GLU A 657 -0.49 13.77 6.04
N ARG A 658 -1.28 13.29 5.07
CA ARG A 658 -1.80 14.12 3.97
C ARG A 658 -2.67 15.26 4.49
N TYR A 659 -3.47 15.05 5.52
CA TYR A 659 -4.23 16.12 6.16
C TYR A 659 -3.32 17.18 6.79
N GLY A 660 -2.25 16.78 7.50
CA GLY A 660 -1.26 17.70 8.03
C GLY A 660 -0.60 18.55 6.93
N GLN A 661 -0.22 17.90 5.82
CA GLN A 661 0.31 18.58 4.64
C GLN A 661 -0.72 19.52 3.99
N ALA A 662 -1.97 19.09 3.87
CA ALA A 662 -3.06 19.90 3.32
C ALA A 662 -3.37 21.11 4.21
N GLN A 663 -3.30 20.97 5.53
CA GLN A 663 -3.49 22.08 6.47
C GLN A 663 -2.40 23.16 6.30
N GLN A 664 -1.13 22.76 6.21
CA GLN A 664 -0.02 23.68 5.96
C GLN A 664 -0.10 24.31 4.56
N GLY A 665 -0.35 23.50 3.54
CA GLY A 665 -0.50 23.94 2.16
C GLY A 665 -1.67 24.91 1.97
N PHE A 666 -2.78 24.68 2.69
CA PHE A 666 -3.91 25.59 2.68
C PHE A 666 -3.58 26.94 3.33
N ALA A 667 -2.91 26.94 4.49
CA ALA A 667 -2.49 28.17 5.13
C ALA A 667 -1.51 28.99 4.25
N LEU A 668 -0.58 28.29 3.60
CA LEU A 668 0.36 28.90 2.67
C LEU A 668 -0.35 29.50 1.45
N ALA A 669 -1.30 28.77 0.85
CA ALA A 669 -2.08 29.26 -0.30
C ALA A 669 -2.88 30.53 0.05
N VAL A 670 -3.45 30.60 1.26
CA VAL A 670 -4.13 31.82 1.72
C VAL A 670 -3.15 32.99 1.86
N GLN A 671 -1.97 32.79 2.45
CA GLN A 671 -0.94 33.86 2.56
C GLN A 671 -0.37 34.29 1.21
N GLN A 672 -0.17 33.34 0.28
CA GLN A 672 0.26 33.64 -1.09
C GLN A 672 -0.82 34.38 -1.87
N CYS A 673 -2.10 34.09 -1.61
CA CYS A 673 -3.22 34.82 -2.17
C CYS A 673 -3.28 36.25 -1.62
N TYR A 674 -3.28 36.41 -0.29
CA TYR A 674 -3.36 37.70 0.40
C TYR A 674 -2.00 38.40 0.50
N ARG A 675 -1.47 38.85 -0.65
CA ARG A 675 -0.11 39.38 -0.77
C ARG A 675 0.00 40.85 -1.13
N HIS A 676 -1.08 41.50 -1.56
CA HIS A 676 -1.03 42.91 -1.97
C HIS A 676 -1.33 43.82 -0.78
N VAL A 677 -0.32 44.56 -0.33
CA VAL A 677 -0.44 45.48 0.81
C VAL A 677 -0.55 46.91 0.28
N PHE A 678 -1.58 47.63 0.74
CA PHE A 678 -1.70 49.07 0.52
C PHE A 678 -1.56 49.78 1.86
N TYR A 679 -0.67 50.75 1.94
CA TYR A 679 -0.39 51.47 3.17
C TYR A 679 -0.25 52.97 2.91
N PRO A 680 -0.47 53.82 3.92
CA PRO A 680 -0.44 55.28 3.75
C PRO A 680 0.98 55.76 3.46
N GLU A 681 1.15 56.41 2.32
CA GLU A 681 2.39 57.07 1.91
C GLU A 681 2.04 58.02 0.76
N ARG A 682 2.74 59.17 0.65
CA ARG A 682 2.57 60.08 -0.49
C ARG A 682 3.30 59.53 -1.72
N GLY A 683 2.67 58.58 -2.40
CA GLY A 683 3.29 57.82 -3.49
C GLY A 683 2.45 57.74 -4.76
N GLN A 684 2.16 56.50 -5.17
CA GLN A 684 1.77 56.11 -6.54
C GLN A 684 0.46 56.73 -7.06
N TRP A 685 -0.47 57.12 -6.17
CA TRP A 685 -1.75 57.71 -6.54
C TRP A 685 -1.87 59.16 -6.04
N PRO A 686 -1.96 60.18 -6.93
CA PRO A 686 -1.96 61.59 -6.51
C PRO A 686 -3.15 62.01 -5.64
N GLU A 687 -4.32 61.41 -5.86
CA GLU A 687 -5.58 61.77 -5.17
C GLU A 687 -5.84 60.94 -3.90
N VAL A 688 -5.03 59.92 -3.65
CA VAL A 688 -5.15 59.03 -2.50
C VAL A 688 -3.74 58.71 -2.00
N PRO A 689 -3.31 59.24 -0.85
CA PRO A 689 -1.96 58.99 -0.33
C PRO A 689 -1.83 57.56 0.22
N LEU A 690 -1.82 56.60 -0.71
CA LEU A 690 -1.53 55.20 -0.51
C LEU A 690 -0.38 54.81 -1.47
N THR A 691 0.43 53.86 -1.04
CA THR A 691 1.40 53.14 -1.86
C THR A 691 1.06 51.65 -1.83
N HIS A 692 1.50 50.92 -2.85
CA HIS A 692 1.39 49.46 -2.92
C HIS A 692 2.75 48.80 -2.75
N ALA A 693 2.75 47.69 -2.02
CA ALA A 693 3.82 46.71 -2.01
C ALA A 693 3.25 45.29 -2.08
N ALA A 694 4.05 44.36 -2.61
CA ALA A 694 3.67 42.94 -2.68
C ALA A 694 4.55 42.10 -1.76
N ILE A 695 3.93 41.25 -0.96
CA ILE A 695 4.63 40.22 -0.19
C ILE A 695 5.23 39.22 -1.19
N THR A 696 6.51 38.89 -1.03
CA THR A 696 7.21 37.91 -1.87
C THR A 696 6.92 36.49 -1.38
N VAL A 697 6.94 35.52 -2.30
CA VAL A 697 6.61 34.11 -2.01
C VAL A 697 7.57 33.52 -0.98
N THR A 698 8.86 33.83 -1.06
CA THR A 698 9.88 33.38 -0.10
C THR A 698 9.58 33.84 1.33
N ASN A 699 9.03 35.05 1.48
CA ASN A 699 8.68 35.61 2.77
C ASN A 699 7.40 34.97 3.31
N ALA A 700 6.39 34.72 2.46
CA ALA A 700 5.17 34.02 2.86
C ALA A 700 5.43 32.59 3.34
N SER A 701 6.42 31.90 2.77
CA SER A 701 6.76 30.51 3.10
C SER A 701 7.60 30.30 4.37
N SER A 702 8.24 31.36 4.92
CA SER A 702 9.15 31.21 6.07
C SER A 702 8.42 30.96 7.39
N GLU A 703 7.19 31.46 7.53
CA GLU A 703 6.32 31.27 8.70
C GLU A 703 4.85 31.09 8.27
N PRO A 704 4.48 29.89 7.81
CA PRO A 704 3.12 29.59 7.40
C PRO A 704 2.13 29.80 8.55
N GLY A 705 1.02 30.49 8.29
CA GLY A 705 -0.05 30.70 9.27
C GLY A 705 -0.02 32.03 10.04
N VAL A 706 0.98 32.89 9.81
CA VAL A 706 1.10 34.21 10.44
C VAL A 706 1.13 35.33 9.39
N GLY A 707 -0.04 35.72 8.86
CA GLY A 707 -0.16 36.69 7.76
C GLY A 707 0.21 38.12 8.15
N GLN A 708 -0.14 38.55 9.36
CA GLN A 708 0.11 39.94 9.80
C GLN A 708 1.60 40.28 9.92
N LYS A 709 2.46 39.31 10.29
CA LYS A 709 3.91 39.51 10.35
C LYS A 709 4.54 39.80 8.99
N GLN A 710 3.97 39.27 7.91
CA GLN A 710 4.44 39.57 6.55
C GLN A 710 4.08 40.99 6.14
N VAL A 711 2.89 41.46 6.53
CA VAL A 711 2.50 42.87 6.37
C VAL A 711 3.42 43.77 7.20
N GLU A 712 3.68 43.44 8.46
CA GLU A 712 4.65 44.16 9.31
C GLU A 712 6.00 44.25 8.62
N ARG A 713 6.53 43.14 8.11
CA ARG A 713 7.82 43.10 7.42
C ARG A 713 7.86 44.05 6.22
N VAL A 714 6.82 44.05 5.37
CA VAL A 714 6.72 44.96 4.22
C VAL A 714 6.76 46.42 4.69
N LEU A 715 6.01 46.78 5.73
CA LEU A 715 6.00 48.15 6.27
C LEU A 715 7.36 48.53 6.90
N ARG A 716 8.04 47.59 7.55
CA ARG A 716 9.37 47.77 8.14
C ARG A 716 10.44 47.98 7.07
N GLU A 717 10.42 47.18 6.00
CA GLU A 717 11.33 47.33 4.85
C GLU A 717 11.12 48.69 4.16
N ALA A 718 9.87 49.18 4.10
CA ALA A 718 9.52 50.51 3.60
C ALA A 718 9.85 51.66 4.59
N ARG A 719 10.23 51.35 5.84
CA ARG A 719 10.43 52.32 6.94
C ARG A 719 9.18 53.11 7.35
N GLU A 720 8.01 52.56 7.07
CA GLU A 720 6.71 53.19 7.36
C GLU A 720 6.07 52.69 8.66
N LEU A 721 6.72 51.77 9.39
CA LEU A 721 6.25 51.28 10.69
C LEU A 721 7.30 51.43 11.77
N VAL A 722 6.93 52.17 12.82
CA VAL A 722 7.75 52.44 14.01
C VAL A 722 7.23 51.64 15.20
N LEU A 723 8.09 50.79 15.74
CA LEU A 723 7.86 49.96 16.92
C LEU A 723 8.35 50.69 18.18
N ALA A 724 7.77 50.36 19.34
CA ALA A 724 8.11 50.99 20.62
C ALA A 724 9.61 50.96 20.98
N ASP A 725 10.32 49.91 20.53
CA ASP A 725 11.74 49.68 20.81
C ASP A 725 12.70 50.37 19.84
N ASP A 726 12.20 50.99 18.76
CA ASP A 726 13.06 51.65 17.78
C ASP A 726 13.74 52.90 18.35
N ALA A 727 14.84 53.29 17.69
CA ALA A 727 15.52 54.55 17.98
C ALA A 727 14.64 55.74 17.52
N PRO A 728 14.54 56.81 18.33
CA PRO A 728 13.79 57.99 17.92
C PRO A 728 14.42 58.69 16.71
N PRO A 729 13.61 59.25 15.80
CA PRO A 729 14.13 60.11 14.75
C PRO A 729 14.74 61.38 15.33
N ALA A 730 15.55 62.09 14.54
CA ALA A 730 16.10 63.38 14.95
C ALA A 730 14.96 64.36 15.30
N PRO A 731 15.04 65.12 16.41
CA PRO A 731 13.92 65.95 16.86
C PRO A 731 13.53 67.03 15.84
N ASN A 732 14.52 67.61 15.16
CA ASN A 732 14.30 68.55 14.06
C ASN A 732 13.53 67.93 12.89
N TYR A 733 13.80 66.66 12.55
CA TYR A 733 13.09 65.97 11.48
C TYR A 733 11.60 65.79 11.80
N MET A 734 11.28 65.38 13.03
CA MET A 734 9.90 65.30 13.51
C MET A 734 9.22 66.69 13.50
N ALA A 735 9.89 67.72 14.02
CA ALA A 735 9.34 69.06 14.05
C ALA A 735 9.05 69.58 12.64
N ASP A 736 9.99 69.43 11.70
CA ASP A 736 9.85 69.91 10.32
C ASP A 736 8.72 69.20 9.55
N LYS A 737 8.40 67.95 9.92
CA LYS A 737 7.33 67.15 9.32
C LYS A 737 5.96 67.31 10.00
N THR A 738 5.89 68.04 11.10
CA THR A 738 4.64 68.26 11.86
C THR A 738 4.30 69.76 11.89
N PRO A 739 3.06 70.15 12.21
CA PRO A 739 2.70 71.56 12.33
C PRO A 739 3.46 72.29 13.46
N LEU A 740 4.14 71.55 14.36
CA LEU A 740 4.96 72.09 15.44
C LEU A 740 5.99 73.11 14.93
N LYS A 741 6.68 72.86 13.81
CA LYS A 741 7.67 73.79 13.27
C LYS A 741 7.08 75.14 12.89
N ARG A 742 5.89 75.14 12.30
CA ARG A 742 5.21 76.35 11.81
C ARG A 742 4.46 77.08 12.92
N MET A 743 3.80 76.34 13.81
CA MET A 743 3.00 76.90 14.89
C MET A 743 3.86 77.30 16.10
N GLY A 744 5.04 76.70 16.25
CA GLY A 744 5.97 76.92 17.35
C GLY A 744 5.53 76.32 18.69
N VAL A 745 4.27 75.90 18.82
CA VAL A 745 3.72 75.23 20.02
C VAL A 745 2.64 74.23 19.63
N MET A 746 2.59 73.07 20.30
CA MET A 746 1.56 72.05 20.13
C MET A 746 1.36 71.23 21.41
N SER A 747 0.16 70.69 21.66
CA SER A 747 -0.03 69.71 22.75
C SER A 747 0.64 68.37 22.39
N THR A 748 1.10 67.61 23.38
CA THR A 748 1.71 66.29 23.12
C THR A 748 0.70 65.32 22.54
N ARG A 749 -0.59 65.42 22.91
CA ARG A 749 -1.68 64.66 22.29
C ARG A 749 -1.88 65.03 20.82
N ASP A 750 -1.92 66.31 20.47
CA ASP A 750 -2.11 66.73 19.08
C ASP A 750 -0.92 66.30 18.23
N LEU A 751 0.30 66.43 18.76
CA LEU A 751 1.50 65.96 18.09
C LEU A 751 1.47 64.46 17.80
N ARG A 752 1.01 63.65 18.77
CA ARG A 752 0.74 62.21 18.54
C ARG A 752 -0.37 62.01 17.50
N ASN A 753 -1.46 62.75 17.58
CA ASN A 753 -2.57 62.60 16.63
C ASN A 753 -2.16 62.92 15.19
N GLU A 754 -1.17 63.78 14.96
CA GLU A 754 -0.62 64.00 13.62
C GLU A 754 -0.03 62.72 13.02
N TYR A 755 0.63 61.86 13.83
CA TYR A 755 1.11 60.55 13.39
C TYR A 755 -0.03 59.61 12.98
N TYR A 756 -1.25 59.79 13.48
CA TYR A 756 -2.41 59.02 13.06
C TYR A 756 -3.08 59.62 11.81
N ARG A 757 -2.88 60.90 11.54
CA ARG A 757 -3.60 61.67 10.52
C ARG A 757 -2.83 61.85 9.22
N ASP A 758 -1.55 62.21 9.27
CA ASP A 758 -0.77 62.58 8.08
C ASP A 758 0.00 61.37 7.50
N PRO A 759 -0.34 60.90 6.27
CA PRO A 759 0.38 59.84 5.57
C PRO A 759 1.83 60.16 5.18
N ALA A 760 2.35 61.34 5.51
CA ALA A 760 3.77 61.68 5.38
C ALA A 760 4.61 61.30 6.60
N LEU A 761 3.97 60.85 7.68
CA LEU A 761 4.62 60.35 8.89
C LEU A 761 4.52 58.83 8.93
N PRO A 762 5.50 58.12 9.53
CA PRO A 762 5.40 56.67 9.66
C PRO A 762 4.30 56.29 10.68
N ILE A 763 3.74 55.10 10.53
CA ILE A 763 2.75 54.51 11.43
C ILE A 763 3.38 54.24 12.79
N LEU A 764 2.76 54.74 13.86
CA LEU A 764 3.28 54.67 15.23
C LEU A 764 2.52 53.61 16.06
N LEU A 765 3.19 52.50 16.41
CA LEU A 765 2.62 51.40 17.24
C LEU A 765 2.66 51.66 18.76
N GLY A 766 2.79 52.92 19.17
CA GLY A 766 2.79 53.34 20.58
C GLY A 766 3.59 54.62 20.84
N ASP A 767 3.31 55.27 21.97
CA ASP A 767 3.83 56.62 22.27
C ASP A 767 5.33 56.66 22.62
N GLU A 768 5.98 55.51 22.84
CA GLU A 768 7.32 55.45 23.42
C GLU A 768 8.40 56.08 22.53
N VAL A 769 8.35 55.86 21.22
CA VAL A 769 9.32 56.48 20.29
C VAL A 769 9.12 58.00 20.22
N LEU A 770 7.87 58.46 20.27
CA LEU A 770 7.57 59.89 20.33
C LEU A 770 8.10 60.51 21.63
N LYS A 771 7.87 59.87 22.79
CA LYS A 771 8.42 60.33 24.08
C LYS A 771 9.95 60.38 24.07
N LYS A 772 10.62 59.35 23.51
CA LYS A 772 12.08 59.32 23.35
C LYS A 772 12.56 60.47 22.46
N CYS A 773 11.87 60.75 21.35
CA CYS A 773 12.21 61.85 20.43
C CYS A 773 12.05 63.22 21.10
N LEU A 774 10.96 63.43 21.83
CA LEU A 774 10.71 64.65 22.59
C LEU A 774 11.80 64.87 23.66
N ARG A 775 12.15 63.83 24.42
CA ARG A 775 13.22 63.91 25.43
C ARG A 775 14.56 64.29 24.80
N MET A 776 14.92 63.66 23.69
CA MET A 776 16.13 64.00 22.95
C MET A 776 16.13 65.47 22.49
N GLY A 777 14.98 66.01 22.07
CA GLY A 777 14.84 67.43 21.71
C GLY A 777 14.96 68.40 22.89
N LEU A 778 14.48 68.02 24.08
CA LEU A 778 14.64 68.79 25.32
C LEU A 778 16.11 68.87 25.74
N GLU A 779 16.82 67.73 25.70
CA GLU A 779 18.25 67.64 26.04
C GLU A 779 19.13 68.45 25.08
N GLN A 780 18.79 68.45 23.79
CA GLN A 780 19.47 69.22 22.75
C GLN A 780 19.14 70.72 22.77
N GLY A 781 18.20 71.16 23.63
CA GLY A 781 17.77 72.56 23.70
C GLY A 781 16.93 73.02 22.51
N LEU A 782 16.32 72.09 21.77
CA LEU A 782 15.45 72.38 20.64
C LEU A 782 14.02 72.66 21.08
N PHE A 783 13.58 71.99 22.15
CA PHE A 783 12.22 72.07 22.68
C PHE A 783 12.20 72.55 24.13
N VAL A 784 11.03 73.04 24.55
CA VAL A 784 10.66 73.27 25.96
C VAL A 784 9.31 72.58 26.19
N TYR A 785 9.20 71.78 27.25
CA TYR A 785 7.95 71.11 27.65
C TYR A 785 7.33 71.84 28.84
N LYS A 786 6.03 72.09 28.79
CA LYS A 786 5.27 72.68 29.90
C LYS A 786 3.97 71.91 30.14
N GLU A 787 3.73 71.52 31.39
CA GLU A 787 2.49 70.88 31.84
C GLU A 787 2.08 71.50 33.18
N GLY A 788 1.05 72.35 33.17
CA GLY A 788 0.74 73.20 34.33
C GLY A 788 1.91 74.12 34.70
N ASP A 789 2.37 74.03 35.96
CA ASP A 789 3.52 74.77 36.49
C ASP A 789 4.87 74.06 36.23
N ARG A 790 4.85 72.81 35.76
CA ARG A 790 6.05 72.03 35.48
C ARG A 790 6.63 72.46 34.14
N LEU A 791 7.88 72.90 34.16
CA LEU A 791 8.64 73.33 32.99
C LEU A 791 9.90 72.47 32.87
N GLU A 792 10.14 71.91 31.69
CA GLU A 792 11.33 71.12 31.37
C GLU A 792 11.99 71.63 30.09
N GLY A 793 13.32 71.62 30.07
CA GLY A 793 14.16 72.10 28.98
C GLY A 793 15.63 71.92 29.32
N GLN A 794 16.52 72.34 28.43
CA GLN A 794 17.96 72.15 28.59
C GLN A 794 18.47 72.75 29.91
N GLY A 795 19.08 71.90 30.75
CA GLY A 795 19.64 72.30 32.05
C GLY A 795 18.70 72.17 33.25
N LEU A 796 17.44 71.77 33.07
CA LEU A 796 16.53 71.38 34.15
C LEU A 796 16.50 69.85 34.36
N PRO A 797 16.22 69.35 35.57
CA PRO A 797 16.17 67.91 35.83
C PRO A 797 15.09 67.23 34.97
N PRO A 798 15.39 66.07 34.35
CA PRO A 798 14.46 65.38 33.47
C PRO A 798 13.31 64.73 34.26
N GLY A 799 12.08 64.81 33.75
CA GLY A 799 10.95 64.09 34.30
C GLY A 799 10.23 63.19 33.29
N SER A 800 9.09 62.62 33.69
CA SER A 800 8.21 61.82 32.82
C SER A 800 7.41 62.70 31.84
N ILE A 801 7.54 62.46 30.54
CA ILE A 801 6.74 63.15 29.51
C ILE A 801 5.39 62.44 29.37
N SER A 802 4.31 63.18 29.53
CA SER A 802 2.94 62.70 29.35
C SER A 802 2.43 63.05 27.95
N ILE A 803 1.69 62.13 27.31
CA ILE A 803 0.99 62.40 26.05
C ILE A 803 -0.47 62.71 26.35
N ASN A 804 -0.80 64.00 26.50
CA ASN A 804 -2.12 64.49 26.89
C ASN A 804 -2.38 65.90 26.32
N GLU A 805 -3.55 66.48 26.61
CA GLU A 805 -3.90 67.83 26.12
C GLU A 805 -3.18 68.94 26.89
N ASP A 806 -2.87 68.71 28.17
CA ASP A 806 -2.29 69.70 29.07
C ASP A 806 -0.78 69.91 28.86
N GLY A 807 -0.07 68.87 28.42
CA GLY A 807 1.34 68.89 28.10
C GLY A 807 1.59 69.57 26.75
N LYS A 808 2.33 70.68 26.75
CA LYS A 808 2.66 71.45 25.55
C LYS A 808 4.15 71.40 25.25
N ILE A 809 4.49 71.17 23.99
CA ILE A 809 5.84 71.27 23.45
C ILE A 809 5.96 72.58 22.69
N TYR A 810 6.96 73.37 23.04
CA TYR A 810 7.33 74.62 22.39
C TYR A 810 8.65 74.42 21.65
N MET A 811 8.76 74.98 20.44
CA MET A 811 10.06 75.24 19.83
C MET A 811 10.79 76.30 20.66
N MET A 812 12.11 76.18 20.81
CA MET A 812 12.90 77.07 21.66
C MET A 812 12.73 78.56 21.31
N ASP A 813 12.66 78.90 20.03
CA ASP A 813 12.40 80.27 19.54
C ASP A 813 11.04 80.80 20.02
N LYS A 814 9.99 79.98 19.95
CA LYS A 814 8.65 80.33 20.39
C LYS A 814 8.53 80.40 21.91
N ALA A 815 9.26 79.53 22.63
CA ALA A 815 9.31 79.56 24.09
C ALA A 815 9.93 80.87 24.61
N LEU A 816 10.97 81.37 23.93
CA LEU A 816 11.59 82.68 24.22
C LEU A 816 10.63 83.84 23.87
N GLU A 817 10.01 83.80 22.69
CA GLU A 817 9.04 84.82 22.25
C GLU A 817 7.89 84.98 23.25
N LEU A 818 7.34 83.87 23.73
CA LEU A 818 6.21 83.84 24.66
C LEU A 818 6.64 83.97 26.13
N SER A 819 7.92 84.22 26.41
CA SER A 819 8.47 84.30 27.79
C SER A 819 8.15 83.08 28.65
N VAL A 820 8.04 81.90 28.03
CA VAL A 820 7.92 80.61 28.71
C VAL A 820 9.29 80.12 29.18
N TRP A 821 10.37 80.58 28.53
CA TRP A 821 11.77 80.29 28.82
C TRP A 821 12.61 81.59 28.83
N PRO A 822 13.63 81.77 29.70
CA PRO A 822 14.14 80.86 30.74
C PRO A 822 13.22 80.78 31.98
N PRO A 823 13.36 79.74 32.83
CA PRO A 823 12.56 79.60 34.05
C PRO A 823 12.73 80.81 34.99
N PRO A 824 11.67 81.23 35.72
CA PRO A 824 11.76 82.33 36.68
C PRO A 824 12.75 81.99 37.81
N VAL A 825 13.70 82.90 38.07
CA VAL A 825 14.71 82.74 39.13
C VAL A 825 14.07 83.00 40.50
N ALA A 826 14.11 82.02 41.40
CA ALA A 826 13.65 82.18 42.78
C ALA A 826 14.63 83.02 43.62
N PRO A 827 14.16 83.91 44.53
CA PRO A 827 15.02 84.70 45.41
C PRO A 827 15.51 83.86 46.61
N GLY A 828 16.82 83.78 46.82
CA GLY A 828 17.41 83.05 47.95
C GLY A 828 17.42 83.85 49.26
N PRO A 829 17.47 83.18 50.42
CA PRO A 829 17.99 83.75 51.66
C PRO A 829 19.21 82.98 52.20
N GLY A 830 20.12 83.73 52.84
CA GLY A 830 21.40 83.28 53.40
C GLY A 830 21.36 82.69 54.83
N PRO A 831 22.25 83.13 55.74
CA PRO A 831 23.24 82.31 56.47
C PRO A 831 22.76 81.65 57.79
N GLY A 832 23.52 80.64 58.27
CA GLY A 832 23.19 79.69 59.36
C GLY A 832 23.02 80.23 60.80
N PRO A 833 22.86 79.34 61.81
CA PRO A 833 24.00 78.86 62.62
C PRO A 833 23.91 77.40 63.17
N GLY A 834 25.05 76.80 63.57
CA GLY A 834 25.15 75.52 64.32
C GLY A 834 24.98 75.67 65.85
N PRO A 835 25.58 74.86 66.75
CA PRO A 835 26.02 73.44 66.70
C PRO A 835 25.63 72.57 67.95
N GLY A 836 25.61 71.23 67.80
CA GLY A 836 25.85 70.18 68.84
C GLY A 836 24.75 69.85 69.89
N PRO A 837 24.79 68.70 70.62
CA PRO A 837 25.88 67.71 70.80
C PRO A 837 25.51 66.22 70.55
N GLY A 838 26.52 65.32 70.55
CA GLY A 838 26.43 63.85 70.36
C GLY A 838 25.85 63.04 71.54
N PRO A 839 25.82 61.69 71.48
CA PRO A 839 27.02 60.86 71.69
C PRO A 839 27.15 59.61 70.78
N GLY A 840 28.39 59.08 70.63
CA GLY A 840 28.70 57.79 69.98
C GLY A 840 28.65 56.60 70.96
N PRO A 841 29.48 55.55 70.78
CA PRO A 841 29.67 54.67 69.62
C PRO A 841 29.36 53.18 69.98
N GLY A 842 29.01 52.34 69.00
CA GLY A 842 28.81 50.88 69.24
C GLY A 842 28.52 50.08 67.96
N PRO A 843 28.82 48.77 67.94
CA PRO A 843 29.58 48.13 66.86
C PRO A 843 28.73 47.52 65.73
N GLY A 844 29.34 47.36 64.57
CA GLY A 844 28.71 46.79 63.37
C GLY A 844 28.29 45.32 63.51
N PRO A 845 27.25 44.89 62.78
CA PRO A 845 26.96 43.49 62.51
C PRO A 845 27.32 43.13 61.05
N GLY A 846 27.70 41.88 60.87
CA GLY A 846 28.35 41.37 59.67
C GLY A 846 27.45 41.12 58.47
N PRO A 847 28.03 40.67 57.35
CA PRO A 847 27.31 40.26 56.17
C PRO A 847 26.92 38.79 56.23
N GLY A 848 25.71 38.47 55.79
CA GLY A 848 25.29 37.13 55.39
C GLY A 848 23.86 37.15 54.85
N PRO A 849 23.39 36.11 54.13
CA PRO A 849 24.12 34.96 53.59
C PRO A 849 24.03 34.89 52.05
N GLY A 850 25.14 34.47 51.42
CA GLY A 850 25.09 33.89 50.07
C GLY A 850 24.88 32.38 50.18
N PRO A 851 24.08 31.75 49.33
CA PRO A 851 24.02 30.30 49.23
C PRO A 851 25.06 29.80 48.21
N GLU A 852 26.06 29.14 48.78
CA GLU A 852 26.63 27.82 48.49
C GLU A 852 26.79 27.22 47.07
N PRO A 853 27.80 26.33 46.93
CA PRO A 853 28.51 26.06 45.68
C PRO A 853 28.23 24.67 45.10
N GLY A 854 28.15 24.58 43.77
CA GLY A 854 28.24 23.30 43.05
C GLY A 854 29.69 22.76 43.05
N PRO A 855 29.90 21.43 43.07
CA PRO A 855 31.21 20.84 43.33
C PRO A 855 32.13 20.91 42.10
N GLY A 856 33.42 21.05 42.38
CA GLY A 856 34.49 21.17 41.40
C GLY A 856 34.84 19.87 40.65
N PRO A 857 35.87 19.94 39.79
CA PRO A 857 36.20 18.90 38.81
C PRO A 857 37.23 17.89 39.33
N GLY A 858 37.06 16.64 38.89
CA GLY A 858 38.06 15.55 38.91
C GLY A 858 37.48 14.25 39.49
N PRO A 859 37.87 13.04 39.02
CA PRO A 859 39.07 12.70 38.25
C PRO A 859 38.76 12.02 36.90
N GLY A 860 39.70 12.13 35.95
CA GLY A 860 39.65 11.37 34.71
C GLY A 860 39.86 9.86 34.95
N PRO A 861 39.24 9.02 34.09
CA PRO A 861 39.74 7.68 33.84
C PRO A 861 40.05 7.47 32.35
N GLY A 862 41.22 6.87 32.10
CA GLY A 862 41.35 5.84 31.07
C GLY A 862 41.68 6.31 29.65
N ALA A 863 42.97 6.33 29.34
CA ALA A 863 43.43 6.07 27.98
C ALA A 863 43.16 4.60 27.62
N GLY A 864 42.57 4.36 26.45
CA GLY A 864 42.63 3.10 25.71
C GLY A 864 41.56 3.00 24.60
N PRO A 865 41.78 2.24 23.52
CA PRO A 865 43.02 1.98 22.79
C PRO A 865 43.15 2.90 21.55
N GLY A 866 44.36 3.07 21.01
CA GLY A 866 44.62 3.95 19.87
C GLY A 866 43.72 3.64 18.66
N GLN A 867 43.04 4.67 18.14
CA GLN A 867 42.50 4.64 16.79
C GLN A 867 43.66 4.39 15.83
N ALA A 868 43.56 3.31 15.05
CA ALA A 868 44.47 3.05 13.95
C ALA A 868 44.56 4.31 13.07
N PRO A 869 45.77 4.74 12.65
CA PRO A 869 45.89 5.89 11.76
C PRO A 869 45.07 5.63 10.48
N GLY A 870 44.11 6.51 10.19
CA GLY A 870 43.27 6.44 9.00
C GLY A 870 41.85 5.88 9.20
N VAL A 871 41.29 5.77 10.40
CA VAL A 871 39.88 5.39 10.59
C VAL A 871 39.12 6.46 11.38
N ILE A 872 37.98 6.92 10.85
CA ILE A 872 37.09 7.89 11.50
C ILE A 872 35.66 7.34 11.57
N GLU A 873 34.96 7.55 12.67
CA GLU A 873 33.62 7.00 12.91
C GLU A 873 32.72 8.03 13.60
N ARG A 874 31.44 8.08 13.23
CA ARG A 874 30.41 8.92 13.86
C ARG A 874 29.09 8.18 13.97
N THR A 875 28.38 8.41 15.08
CA THR A 875 27.01 7.96 15.29
C THR A 875 26.15 9.19 15.57
N ASP A 876 25.28 9.54 14.64
CA ASP A 876 24.35 10.67 14.74
C ASP A 876 23.21 10.45 13.72
N ASN A 877 22.32 11.43 13.57
CA ASN A 877 21.47 11.49 12.38
C ASN A 877 22.36 11.48 11.12
N VAL A 878 21.92 10.75 10.09
CA VAL A 878 22.74 10.45 8.91
C VAL A 878 23.30 11.71 8.26
N LYS A 879 22.51 12.79 8.16
CA LYS A 879 22.97 14.04 7.54
C LYS A 879 24.09 14.71 8.34
N THR A 880 23.94 14.81 9.65
CA THR A 880 24.95 15.36 10.56
C THR A 880 26.19 14.49 10.57
N ALA A 881 26.05 13.17 10.66
CA ALA A 881 27.17 12.22 10.66
C ALA A 881 27.99 12.34 9.37
N LEU A 882 27.34 12.34 8.20
CA LEU A 882 27.99 12.50 6.90
C LEU A 882 28.64 13.88 6.75
N THR A 883 27.98 14.96 7.19
CA THR A 883 28.54 16.32 7.10
C THR A 883 29.81 16.47 7.94
N GLN A 884 29.80 15.95 9.17
CA GLN A 884 30.98 15.99 10.04
C GLN A 884 32.12 15.12 9.50
N LEU A 885 31.81 13.93 8.99
CA LEU A 885 32.80 13.04 8.38
C LEU A 885 33.40 13.68 7.12
N ALA A 886 32.57 14.28 6.26
CA ALA A 886 33.03 14.96 5.05
C ALA A 886 33.99 16.12 5.39
N GLN A 887 33.62 16.96 6.35
CA GLN A 887 34.48 18.05 6.82
C GLN A 887 35.81 17.54 7.37
N GLN A 888 35.80 16.41 8.11
CA GLN A 888 37.01 15.81 8.65
C GLN A 888 37.92 15.25 7.56
N VAL A 889 37.37 14.64 6.50
CA VAL A 889 38.12 14.14 5.34
C VAL A 889 38.68 15.28 4.49
N SER A 890 37.88 16.32 4.20
CA SER A 890 38.34 17.53 3.50
C SER A 890 39.53 18.19 4.22
N SER A 891 39.52 18.18 5.56
CA SER A 891 40.62 18.75 6.35
C SER A 891 41.90 17.91 6.35
N SER A 892 41.82 16.59 6.08
CA SER A 892 42.98 15.70 6.07
C SER A 892 43.62 15.54 4.69
N GLY A 893 42.90 15.86 3.61
CA GLY A 893 43.35 15.67 2.23
C GLY A 893 43.46 14.21 1.79
N GLN A 894 42.96 13.27 2.61
CA GLN A 894 42.96 11.83 2.33
C GLN A 894 41.70 11.43 1.55
N GLY A 895 41.77 10.36 0.75
CA GLY A 895 40.58 9.77 0.11
C GLY A 895 39.92 8.72 0.99
N ILE A 896 38.65 8.39 0.75
CA ILE A 896 37.94 7.31 1.45
C ILE A 896 38.16 6.00 0.70
N LYS A 897 38.74 5.01 1.38
CA LYS A 897 39.00 3.66 0.87
C LYS A 897 37.82 2.73 1.10
N SER A 898 37.20 2.80 2.27
CA SER A 898 36.02 1.99 2.59
C SER A 898 35.06 2.75 3.51
N LEU A 899 33.78 2.38 3.44
CA LEU A 899 32.72 2.92 4.27
C LEU A 899 31.94 1.77 4.88
N THR A 900 31.76 1.79 6.19
CA THR A 900 30.85 0.88 6.92
C THR A 900 29.67 1.69 7.42
N TRP A 901 28.46 1.19 7.17
CA TRP A 901 27.21 1.82 7.56
C TRP A 901 26.39 0.84 8.39
N ARG A 902 26.18 1.17 9.67
CA ARG A 902 25.40 0.35 10.59
C ARG A 902 24.12 1.07 11.02
N MET A 903 22.99 0.36 10.96
CA MET A 903 21.70 0.83 11.43
C MET A 903 21.01 -0.23 12.28
N ASN A 904 20.52 0.19 13.44
CA ASN A 904 19.77 -0.67 14.35
C ASN A 904 18.32 -0.18 14.44
N SER A 905 17.55 -0.44 13.38
CA SER A 905 16.14 -0.03 13.25
C SER A 905 15.44 -0.84 12.16
N GLY A 906 14.10 -0.91 12.20
CA GLY A 906 13.29 -1.51 11.12
C GLY A 906 13.47 -0.83 9.76
N ASP A 907 14.05 0.36 9.75
CA ASP A 907 14.40 1.16 8.58
C ASP A 907 15.78 0.81 8.00
N GLY A 908 16.47 -0.21 8.52
CA GLY A 908 17.81 -0.62 8.08
C GLY A 908 17.91 -1.03 6.60
N PHE A 909 16.78 -1.31 5.92
CA PHE A 909 16.75 -1.58 4.48
C PHE A 909 16.64 -0.31 3.61
N LEU A 910 16.24 0.83 4.18
CA LEU A 910 16.13 2.11 3.45
C LEU A 910 17.43 2.53 2.74
N PRO A 911 18.63 2.46 3.36
CA PRO A 911 19.85 2.90 2.70
C PRO A 911 20.31 1.97 1.56
N MET A 912 19.80 0.73 1.48
CA MET A 912 20.31 -0.30 0.56
C MET A 912 20.33 0.13 -0.90
N ALA A 913 19.25 0.78 -1.38
CA ALA A 913 19.16 1.24 -2.77
C ALA A 913 20.14 2.38 -3.07
N LEU A 914 20.40 3.26 -2.10
CA LEU A 914 21.34 4.37 -2.27
C LEU A 914 22.78 3.89 -2.17
N LEU A 915 23.09 3.02 -1.21
CA LEU A 915 24.42 2.45 -1.05
C LEU A 915 24.81 1.62 -2.28
N LYS A 916 23.88 0.83 -2.84
CA LYS A 916 24.08 0.09 -4.10
C LYS A 916 24.37 1.02 -5.30
N ALA A 917 23.78 2.22 -5.28
CA ALA A 917 23.95 3.19 -6.36
C ALA A 917 25.20 4.08 -6.19
N GLU A 918 26.02 3.85 -5.17
CA GLU A 918 27.23 4.64 -4.96
C GLU A 918 28.28 4.31 -6.04
N PRO A 919 28.78 5.31 -6.79
CA PRO A 919 29.74 5.09 -7.86
C PRO A 919 31.05 4.47 -7.37
N ASP A 920 31.64 3.60 -8.18
CA ASP A 920 32.96 2.98 -7.95
C ASP A 920 33.10 2.23 -6.62
N ALA A 921 31.98 1.79 -6.02
CA ALA A 921 31.95 1.04 -4.76
C ALA A 921 31.34 -0.36 -4.93
N THR A 922 32.01 -1.38 -4.40
CA THR A 922 31.43 -2.71 -4.20
C THR A 922 30.74 -2.76 -2.84
N VAL A 923 29.45 -3.13 -2.81
CA VAL A 923 28.63 -3.17 -1.59
C VAL A 923 28.40 -4.61 -1.13
N ARG A 924 28.61 -4.87 0.16
CA ARG A 924 28.25 -6.13 0.83
C ARG A 924 27.39 -5.87 2.06
N VAL A 925 26.53 -6.82 2.38
CA VAL A 925 25.84 -6.88 3.67
C VAL A 925 26.67 -7.81 4.54
N GLU A 926 27.46 -7.22 5.44
CA GLU A 926 28.44 -7.93 6.26
C GLU A 926 27.80 -8.62 7.46
N MET A 927 26.72 -8.05 7.97
CA MET A 927 25.95 -8.60 9.09
C MET A 927 24.53 -8.04 9.05
N MET A 928 23.54 -8.91 8.92
CA MET A 928 22.14 -8.57 9.06
C MET A 928 21.52 -9.54 10.07
N GLU A 929 21.27 -9.03 11.26
CA GLU A 929 20.67 -9.78 12.35
C GLU A 929 19.32 -9.17 12.68
N GLY A 930 18.33 -10.01 12.90
CA GLY A 930 17.05 -9.53 13.34
C GLY A 930 16.20 -10.63 13.92
N GLY A 931 15.09 -10.21 14.50
CA GLY A 931 14.18 -11.15 15.11
C GLY A 931 12.93 -10.46 15.61
N TRP A 932 12.01 -11.30 16.05
CA TRP A 932 10.86 -10.84 16.79
C TRP A 932 10.56 -11.81 17.92
N SER A 933 10.12 -11.23 19.03
CA SER A 933 9.53 -11.97 20.15
C SER A 933 8.05 -11.62 20.24
N SER A 934 7.22 -12.66 20.40
CA SER A 934 5.81 -12.51 20.77
C SER A 934 5.67 -11.74 22.09
N GLY A 935 4.62 -10.92 22.24
CA GLY A 935 4.43 -10.08 23.44
C GLY A 935 4.23 -10.86 24.75
N ASP A 936 3.96 -12.17 24.67
CA ASP A 936 3.88 -13.11 25.79
C ASP A 936 5.17 -13.94 25.97
N GLY A 937 6.18 -13.77 25.10
CA GLY A 937 7.50 -14.38 25.20
C GLY A 937 7.58 -15.87 24.82
N ASN A 938 6.51 -16.47 24.31
CA ASN A 938 6.43 -17.92 24.05
C ASN A 938 6.96 -18.34 22.67
N ALA A 939 7.02 -17.39 21.74
CA ALA A 939 7.60 -17.57 20.42
C ALA A 939 8.72 -16.55 20.19
N GLU A 940 9.86 -17.05 19.76
CA GLU A 940 11.03 -16.30 19.36
C GLU A 940 11.48 -16.78 17.98
N TRP A 941 11.76 -15.83 17.10
CA TRP A 941 12.35 -16.09 15.80
C TRP A 941 13.51 -15.12 15.59
N SER A 942 14.67 -15.65 15.24
CA SER A 942 15.87 -14.89 14.93
C SER A 942 16.50 -15.38 13.63
N PHE A 943 17.24 -14.51 12.97
CA PHE A 943 17.99 -14.83 11.77
C PHE A 943 19.29 -14.01 11.70
N GLU A 944 20.28 -14.58 11.01
CA GLU A 944 21.54 -13.94 10.66
C GLU A 944 21.75 -14.10 9.15
N PHE A 945 22.16 -13.05 8.48
CA PHE A 945 22.39 -13.04 7.04
C PHE A 945 23.65 -12.26 6.67
N ASN A 946 24.50 -12.90 5.86
CA ASN A 946 25.72 -12.33 5.29
C ASN A 946 25.71 -12.60 3.78
N GLY A 947 25.81 -11.56 2.95
CA GLY A 947 25.68 -11.73 1.50
C GLY A 947 25.66 -10.44 0.71
N THR A 948 25.08 -10.51 -0.49
CA THR A 948 24.96 -9.34 -1.37
C THR A 948 23.66 -8.56 -1.10
N PRO A 949 23.58 -7.26 -1.46
CA PRO A 949 22.34 -6.50 -1.38
C PRO A 949 21.17 -7.10 -2.19
N GLU A 950 21.46 -7.84 -3.26
CA GLU A 950 20.44 -8.50 -4.10
C GLU A 950 19.79 -9.68 -3.37
N GLU A 951 20.60 -10.51 -2.72
CA GLU A 951 20.13 -11.60 -1.86
C GLU A 951 19.41 -11.07 -0.62
N ALA A 952 19.89 -9.97 -0.02
CA ALA A 952 19.22 -9.29 1.09
C ALA A 952 17.84 -8.75 0.70
N THR A 953 17.66 -8.32 -0.56
CA THR A 953 16.36 -7.87 -1.08
C THR A 953 15.35 -9.02 -1.17
N HIS A 954 15.80 -10.21 -1.57
CA HIS A 954 14.96 -11.41 -1.58
C HIS A 954 14.56 -11.83 -0.15
N LEU A 955 15.51 -11.75 0.79
CA LEU A 955 15.27 -12.01 2.20
C LEU A 955 14.24 -11.02 2.79
N ARG A 956 14.35 -9.72 2.46
CA ARG A 956 13.38 -8.70 2.88
C ARG A 956 11.93 -9.10 2.59
N GLY A 957 11.65 -9.59 1.39
CA GLY A 957 10.30 -10.04 1.00
C GLY A 957 9.77 -11.20 1.85
N PHE A 958 10.66 -12.09 2.31
CA PHE A 958 10.31 -13.18 3.22
C PHE A 958 10.03 -12.69 4.65
N ILE A 959 10.84 -11.74 5.15
CA ILE A 959 10.76 -11.26 6.54
C ILE A 959 9.62 -10.26 6.74
N GLU A 960 9.33 -9.39 5.76
CA GLU A 960 8.23 -8.41 5.85
C GLU A 960 6.87 -9.07 6.15
N GLY A 961 6.64 -10.29 5.67
CA GLY A 961 5.44 -11.07 5.99
C GLY A 961 5.36 -11.49 7.47
N GLN A 962 6.49 -11.80 8.09
CA GLN A 962 6.55 -12.18 9.52
C GLN A 962 6.49 -10.95 10.44
N TRP A 963 7.09 -9.83 10.05
CA TRP A 963 7.03 -8.58 10.83
C TRP A 963 5.62 -8.00 10.98
N ARG A 964 4.65 -8.41 10.16
CA ARG A 964 3.23 -8.02 10.29
C ARG A 964 2.53 -8.64 11.50
N ARG A 965 3.11 -9.66 12.15
CA ARG A 965 2.46 -10.44 13.23
C ARG A 965 2.46 -9.80 14.63
N GLY A 966 3.08 -8.62 14.81
CA GLY A 966 3.12 -7.90 16.10
C GLY A 966 4.09 -8.49 17.13
N GLY A 967 4.68 -7.64 18.00
CA GLY A 967 5.70 -8.01 19.01
C GLY A 967 6.88 -7.03 19.05
N GLU A 968 7.86 -7.27 19.93
CA GLU A 968 9.13 -6.53 19.95
C GLU A 968 10.00 -6.98 18.79
N LYS A 969 10.63 -6.02 18.09
CA LYS A 969 11.36 -6.24 16.85
C LYS A 969 12.74 -5.65 16.96
N SER A 970 13.74 -6.40 16.54
CA SER A 970 15.11 -5.91 16.36
C SER A 970 15.56 -6.17 14.93
N LEU A 971 16.30 -5.22 14.37
CA LEU A 971 16.93 -5.35 13.07
C LEU A 971 18.21 -4.51 13.09
N ASP A 972 19.35 -5.19 13.07
CA ASP A 972 20.67 -4.59 13.03
C ASP A 972 21.30 -4.97 11.68
N ILE A 973 21.59 -3.97 10.84
CA ILE A 973 22.14 -4.17 9.50
C ILE A 973 23.44 -3.38 9.37
N THR A 974 24.48 -4.06 8.89
CA THR A 974 25.78 -3.50 8.57
C THR A 974 26.08 -3.67 7.09
N TYR A 975 26.21 -2.54 6.38
CA TYR A 975 26.67 -2.48 5.01
C TYR A 975 28.15 -2.10 4.97
N GLN A 976 28.89 -2.74 4.08
CA GLN A 976 30.29 -2.43 3.83
C GLN A 976 30.46 -2.07 2.35
N LEU A 977 30.99 -0.87 2.11
CA LEU A 977 31.29 -0.34 0.80
C LEU A 977 32.80 -0.27 0.65
N GLN A 978 33.32 -0.86 -0.41
CA GLN A 978 34.73 -0.82 -0.75
C GLN A 978 34.91 -0.10 -2.08
N TYR A 979 35.58 1.06 -2.05
CA TYR A 979 35.78 1.87 -3.25
C TYR A 979 36.97 1.33 -4.06
N GLU A 980 36.77 1.06 -5.34
CA GLU A 980 37.82 0.59 -6.25
C GLU A 980 38.89 1.66 -6.45
N THR A 981 38.46 2.92 -6.58
CA THR A 981 39.32 4.11 -6.52
C THR A 981 38.94 4.92 -5.28
N PRO A 982 39.89 5.31 -4.41
CA PRO A 982 39.54 6.06 -3.21
C PRO A 982 38.72 7.32 -3.51
N LEU A 983 37.56 7.44 -2.88
CA LEU A 983 36.65 8.54 -3.10
C LEU A 983 37.30 9.85 -2.63
N ARG A 984 37.38 10.82 -3.54
CA ARG A 984 37.86 12.19 -3.32
C ARG A 984 36.86 13.16 -3.94
N TRP A 985 36.82 14.37 -3.40
CA TRP A 985 35.89 15.40 -3.83
C TRP A 985 36.53 16.77 -3.84
N ASP A 986 36.02 17.64 -4.70
CA ASP A 986 36.42 19.05 -4.81
C ASP A 986 35.37 20.01 -4.21
N ASP A 987 34.21 19.49 -3.78
CA ASP A 987 33.02 20.22 -3.32
C ASP A 987 32.76 20.03 -1.81
N ASP A 988 33.80 19.74 -1.03
CA ASP A 988 33.70 19.38 0.39
C ASP A 988 32.72 18.23 0.70
N GLY A 989 32.44 17.37 -0.29
CA GLY A 989 31.60 16.20 -0.14
C GLY A 989 30.10 16.49 -0.24
N GLU A 990 29.68 17.69 -0.69
CA GLU A 990 28.28 18.07 -0.78
C GLU A 990 27.46 17.15 -1.70
N ALA A 991 28.02 16.77 -2.86
CA ALA A 991 27.40 15.80 -3.75
C ALA A 991 27.28 14.39 -3.13
N TRP A 992 28.28 13.98 -2.34
CA TRP A 992 28.29 12.69 -1.65
C TRP A 992 27.23 12.64 -0.54
N ILE A 993 27.16 13.69 0.30
CA ILE A 993 26.13 13.85 1.32
C ILE A 993 24.74 13.86 0.67
N THR A 994 24.57 14.61 -0.42
CA THR A 994 23.28 14.73 -1.11
C THR A 994 22.82 13.39 -1.69
N ARG A 995 23.72 12.53 -2.18
CA ARG A 995 23.35 11.19 -2.66
C ARG A 995 22.89 10.29 -1.51
N LEU A 996 23.65 10.26 -0.41
CA LEU A 996 23.41 9.35 0.72
C LEU A 996 22.33 9.82 1.71
N THR A 997 21.80 11.04 1.54
CA THR A 997 20.71 11.59 2.36
C THR A 997 19.35 11.66 1.66
N ARG A 998 19.26 11.21 0.39
CA ARG A 998 18.00 11.10 -0.38
C ARG A 998 17.02 10.12 0.26
N ALA A 999 15.77 10.14 -0.19
CA ALA A 999 14.73 9.19 0.20
C ALA A 999 14.43 9.12 1.72
N GLY A 1000 14.50 10.26 2.43
CA GLY A 1000 14.06 10.35 3.83
C GLY A 1000 15.07 9.89 4.89
N LEU A 1001 16.29 9.50 4.51
CA LEU A 1001 17.31 9.02 5.45
C LEU A 1001 17.92 10.11 6.34
N SER A 1002 17.74 11.39 5.99
CA SER A 1002 18.39 12.52 6.67
C SER A 1002 18.21 12.53 8.20
N ALA A 1003 17.04 12.11 8.69
CA ALA A 1003 16.69 12.14 10.11
C ALA A 1003 16.93 10.80 10.85
N GLN A 1004 17.34 9.75 10.13
CA GLN A 1004 17.58 8.43 10.70
C GLN A 1004 18.92 8.38 11.41
N THR A 1005 19.04 7.60 12.49
CA THR A 1005 20.31 7.43 13.21
C THR A 1005 21.11 6.28 12.62
N ALA A 1006 22.38 6.52 12.30
CA ALA A 1006 23.29 5.48 11.82
C ALA A 1006 24.69 5.67 12.38
N THR A 1007 25.43 4.57 12.52
CA THR A 1007 26.88 4.60 12.76
C THR A 1007 27.59 4.47 11.44
N ILE A 1008 28.35 5.49 11.05
CA ILE A 1008 29.11 5.54 9.80
C ILE A 1008 30.59 5.58 10.13
N ARG A 1009 31.33 4.62 9.61
CA ARG A 1009 32.78 4.49 9.78
C ARG A 1009 33.46 4.55 8.42
N LEU A 1010 34.49 5.37 8.31
CA LEU A 1010 35.30 5.53 7.10
C LEU A 1010 36.73 5.06 7.37
N GLU A 1011 37.28 4.32 6.43
CA GLU A 1011 38.71 4.03 6.33
C GLU A 1011 39.30 4.95 5.27
N LEU A 1012 40.30 5.75 5.63
CA LEU A 1012 40.95 6.73 4.80
C LEU A 1012 42.23 6.14 4.19
N THR A 1013 42.64 6.67 3.04
CA THR A 1013 43.95 6.36 2.46
C THR A 1013 45.06 6.88 3.37
N ASN A 1014 46.18 6.16 3.44
CA ASN A 1014 47.38 6.69 4.09
C ASN A 1014 47.73 8.06 3.49
N PRO A 1015 48.19 9.02 4.33
CA PRO A 1015 48.53 10.36 3.88
C PRO A 1015 49.69 10.37 2.88
#